data_AF-A0A0W7YLH1-F1
#
_entry.id   AF-A0A0W7YLH1-F1
#
_cell.length_a   1.000
_cell.length_b   1.000
_cell.length_c   1.000
_cell.angle_alpha   90.00
_cell.angle_beta   90.00
_cell.angle_gamma   90.00
#
_symmetry.space_group_name_H-M   'P 1'
#
loop_
_entity.id
_entity.type
_entity.pdbx_description
1 polymer ?
#
loop_
_entity_poly.entity_id
_entity_poly.type
_entity_poly.pdbx_seq_one_letter_code
_entity_poly.pdbx_strand_id
1 'polypeptide(L)'
;MAKSVVIAEKPSVARDIARVLKCNKKGNGFLEGDKYIVTWALGHLVTLADPESYDVKYKTWNLEDLPMLPERLKLTVIKQTGKQFNAVKSQLTRNDVNEIIIATDAGREGELVARWILDKVKIKKPLKRLWISSVTDKAIKDGFANLKPGKAYDNLYASAVARSEADWYIGLNATRALTTRFNAQLNCGRVQTPTVAIIATREDEIKNFKAQTYYGVEAQTTDNLKLTWQDQNGNSRSFDKEKIDTLVRKLGNSHAIVADIEKKPKKTFAPGLYDLTELQRDANKIFGYSAKETLNIMQKLYEQHKVLTYPRTDSRFISQDIVATIPERLKACGIGEYRAIANKLLTKPIKPTKAFVDDSKVSDHHAIIPTEGYVNYSAFSDKERKIYDLVVKRFLAVLLPAFEYEQLTLRAKIGEESFIARGKTILLAGWKEVYEHRFEDEDTADDVKEQILPRIDKGDILKIKLLAQTSGQTKPPAHFNEATLLSAMENPAKYMATSDKKLADTLKSTGGLGTVATRADIIDKLFNSFLIEKRGGKDIYITSKGRQLLDLVPEELKSPALTADWEQKLELIAKGKLKKDVFISEMKNYTKEIVTDIKGSDKKYKHDNISTKSCPDCGKPMLEVNGKKGKMLVCQDRECGHRKNVSRTTNARCPQCHKKLELRGEGDGQIFVCKCGYREKLSAFEARRKKEGGGKVDKRSVQKYLKQQKDEEPVNNALAEALKGLKLD
;
A
#
# COMPACT_ATOMS: atom_id res chain seq x y z
N MET A 1 -23.32 36.33 21.13
CA MET A 1 -23.86 35.84 19.82
C MET A 1 -23.65 34.34 19.76
N ALA A 2 -24.64 33.59 19.27
CA ALA A 2 -24.53 32.14 19.13
C ALA A 2 -23.53 31.77 18.02
N LYS A 3 -22.75 30.70 18.24
CA LYS A 3 -21.72 30.18 17.33
C LYS A 3 -21.96 28.72 16.96
N SER A 4 -21.42 28.29 15.84
CA SER A 4 -21.35 26.88 15.44
C SER A 4 -19.94 26.33 15.63
N VAL A 5 -19.82 25.12 16.18
CA VAL A 5 -18.54 24.40 16.23
C VAL A 5 -18.38 23.55 14.98
N VAL A 6 -17.28 23.74 14.25
CA VAL A 6 -16.90 22.92 13.09
C VAL A 6 -15.84 21.91 13.53
N ILE A 7 -16.11 20.61 13.35
CA ILE A 7 -15.16 19.54 13.71
C ILE A 7 -14.55 18.97 12.42
N ALA A 8 -13.29 19.30 12.17
CA ALA A 8 -12.51 18.69 11.09
C ALA A 8 -11.81 17.40 11.55
N GLU A 9 -11.34 16.57 10.61
CA GLU A 9 -10.63 15.33 10.96
C GLU A 9 -9.18 15.55 11.38
N LYS A 10 -8.55 16.61 10.86
CA LYS A 10 -7.12 16.87 10.99
C LYS A 10 -6.79 18.37 11.03
N PRO A 11 -5.65 18.78 11.63
CA PRO A 11 -5.31 20.18 11.81
C PRO A 11 -5.08 20.96 10.51
N SER A 12 -4.67 20.30 9.42
CA SER A 12 -4.51 20.96 8.11
C SER A 12 -5.85 21.42 7.57
N VAL A 13 -6.80 20.51 7.43
CA VAL A 13 -8.16 20.80 6.95
C VAL A 13 -8.86 21.85 7.83
N ALA A 14 -8.67 21.77 9.15
CA ALA A 14 -9.21 22.78 10.06
C ALA A 14 -8.68 24.19 9.78
N ARG A 15 -7.41 24.34 9.41
CA ARG A 15 -6.82 25.64 9.06
C ARG A 15 -7.36 26.17 7.74
N ASP A 16 -7.55 25.30 6.75
CA ASP A 16 -8.12 25.71 5.46
C ASP A 16 -9.57 26.18 5.63
N ILE A 17 -10.38 25.43 6.38
CA ILE A 17 -11.75 25.83 6.73
C ILE A 17 -11.74 27.12 7.55
N ALA A 18 -10.92 27.21 8.60
CA ALA A 18 -10.85 28.40 9.44
C ALA A 18 -10.47 29.66 8.66
N ARG A 19 -9.54 29.56 7.69
CA ARG A 19 -9.16 30.67 6.82
C ARG A 19 -10.34 31.17 5.99
N VAL A 20 -11.08 30.26 5.36
CA VAL A 20 -12.27 30.62 4.56
C VAL A 20 -13.38 31.21 5.43
N LEU A 21 -13.57 30.70 6.65
CA LEU A 21 -14.55 31.18 7.62
C LEU A 21 -14.10 32.38 8.45
N LYS A 22 -12.89 32.90 8.20
CA LYS A 22 -12.28 34.05 8.92
C LYS A 22 -12.11 33.81 10.44
N CYS A 23 -11.83 32.57 10.85
CA CYS A 23 -11.54 32.18 12.23
C CYS A 23 -10.06 32.42 12.56
N ASN A 24 -9.72 33.64 12.96
CA ASN A 24 -8.33 34.08 13.14
C ASN A 24 -7.81 33.93 14.58
N LYS A 25 -8.70 33.84 15.59
CA LYS A 25 -8.31 33.75 17.00
C LYS A 25 -7.85 32.32 17.32
N LYS A 26 -6.58 32.16 17.68
CA LYS A 26 -6.00 30.85 18.01
C LYS A 26 -6.23 30.51 19.48
N GLY A 27 -6.61 29.26 19.73
CA GLY A 27 -6.68 28.68 21.06
C GLY A 27 -6.02 27.29 21.11
N ASN A 28 -6.10 26.65 22.27
CA ASN A 28 -5.57 25.29 22.43
C ASN A 28 -6.48 24.28 21.69
N GLY A 29 -6.05 23.85 20.49
CA GLY A 29 -6.77 22.87 19.68
C GLY A 29 -7.99 23.42 18.92
N PHE A 30 -8.10 24.74 18.74
CA PHE A 30 -9.16 25.37 17.94
C PHE A 30 -8.74 26.73 17.36
N LEU A 31 -9.54 27.19 16.40
CA LEU A 31 -9.49 28.50 15.75
C LEU A 31 -10.90 29.13 15.82
N GLU A 32 -11.00 30.37 16.27
CA GLU A 32 -12.28 31.03 16.54
C GLU A 32 -12.43 32.31 15.71
N GLY A 33 -13.64 32.51 15.19
CA GLY A 33 -14.10 33.76 14.58
C GLY A 33 -15.42 34.20 15.20
N ASP A 34 -16.12 35.12 14.53
CA ASP A 34 -17.35 35.70 15.07
C ASP A 34 -18.49 34.69 15.12
N LYS A 35 -18.64 33.89 14.06
CA LYS A 35 -19.73 32.91 13.89
C LYS A 35 -19.33 31.45 14.13
N TYR A 36 -18.06 31.13 13.94
CA TYR A 36 -17.58 29.75 13.92
C TYR A 36 -16.41 29.52 14.87
N ILE A 37 -16.37 28.32 15.46
CA ILE A 37 -15.22 27.78 16.17
C ILE A 37 -14.80 26.51 15.43
N VAL A 38 -13.66 26.54 14.77
CA VAL A 38 -13.12 25.38 14.06
C VAL A 38 -12.16 24.62 14.96
N THR A 39 -12.47 23.37 15.25
CA THR A 39 -11.62 22.43 15.99
C THR A 39 -11.36 21.18 15.13
N TRP A 40 -10.53 20.27 15.61
CA TRP A 40 -10.15 19.09 14.85
C TRP A 40 -9.92 17.87 15.71
N ALA A 41 -10.10 16.71 15.08
CA ALA A 41 -9.63 15.43 15.57
C ALA A 41 -8.15 15.20 15.17
N LEU A 42 -7.64 14.01 15.43
CA LEU A 42 -6.32 13.55 14.96
C LEU A 42 -6.49 12.14 14.38
N GLY A 43 -7.46 12.00 13.47
CA GLY A 43 -8.17 10.74 13.27
C GLY A 43 -9.03 10.41 14.50
N HIS A 44 -9.15 9.12 14.83
CA HIS A 44 -9.90 8.69 16.02
C HIS A 44 -9.29 9.25 17.32
N LEU A 45 -10.09 9.97 18.12
CA LEU A 45 -9.77 10.36 19.50
C LEU A 45 -10.41 9.41 20.54
N VAL A 46 -11.40 8.66 20.07
CA VAL A 46 -12.25 7.76 20.83
C VAL A 46 -12.21 6.41 20.12
N THR A 47 -12.25 5.31 20.87
CA THR A 47 -12.28 3.94 20.35
C THR A 47 -13.25 3.09 21.18
N LEU A 48 -13.55 1.89 20.71
CA LEU A 48 -14.19 0.86 21.53
C LEU A 48 -13.27 0.49 22.70
N ALA A 49 -13.86 0.30 23.88
CA ALA A 49 -13.14 -0.08 25.09
C ALA A 49 -12.57 -1.51 24.98
N ASP A 50 -11.43 -1.72 25.63
CA ASP A 50 -10.81 -3.04 25.75
C ASP A 50 -11.66 -3.98 26.63
N PRO A 51 -11.55 -5.32 26.45
CA PRO A 51 -12.37 -6.30 27.17
C PRO A 51 -12.40 -6.14 28.69
N GLU A 52 -11.28 -5.80 29.32
CA GLU A 52 -11.19 -5.58 30.78
C GLU A 52 -12.07 -4.43 31.30
N SER A 53 -12.56 -3.55 30.42
CA SER A 53 -13.51 -2.48 30.78
C SER A 53 -14.96 -2.96 30.94
N TYR A 54 -15.24 -4.21 30.52
CA TYR A 54 -16.55 -4.83 30.66
C TYR A 54 -16.58 -5.77 31.86
N ASP A 55 -15.51 -6.53 32.08
CA ASP A 55 -15.35 -7.43 33.22
C ASP A 55 -13.85 -7.59 33.52
N VAL A 56 -13.48 -7.54 34.80
CA VAL A 56 -12.09 -7.68 35.27
C VAL A 56 -11.49 -9.03 34.86
N LYS A 57 -12.30 -10.08 34.75
CA LYS A 57 -11.83 -11.42 34.35
C LYS A 57 -11.21 -11.43 32.95
N TYR A 58 -11.66 -10.54 32.05
CA TYR A 58 -11.13 -10.42 30.70
C TYR A 58 -9.72 -9.80 30.62
N LYS A 59 -9.14 -9.38 31.75
CA LYS A 59 -7.72 -9.00 31.84
C LYS A 59 -6.82 -10.20 31.59
N THR A 60 -7.20 -11.38 32.08
CA THR A 60 -6.52 -12.64 31.81
C THR A 60 -7.19 -13.33 30.64
N TRP A 61 -6.41 -13.98 29.77
CA TRP A 61 -6.95 -14.66 28.60
C TRP A 61 -7.24 -16.12 28.97
N ASN A 62 -8.46 -16.38 29.43
CA ASN A 62 -8.95 -17.73 29.70
C ASN A 62 -9.86 -18.19 28.57
N LEU A 63 -9.72 -19.45 28.16
CA LEU A 63 -10.57 -20.03 27.11
C LEU A 63 -12.05 -20.12 27.56
N GLU A 64 -12.28 -20.43 28.83
CA GLU A 64 -13.63 -20.59 29.41
C GLU A 64 -14.44 -19.29 29.43
N ASP A 65 -13.77 -18.14 29.46
CA ASP A 65 -14.41 -16.82 29.47
C ASP A 65 -14.91 -16.37 28.08
N LEU A 66 -14.62 -17.13 27.02
CA LEU A 66 -14.99 -16.80 25.64
C LEU A 66 -16.29 -17.49 25.20
N PRO A 67 -17.13 -16.83 24.37
CA PRO A 67 -16.92 -15.51 23.78
C PRO A 67 -17.33 -14.34 24.70
N MET A 68 -16.62 -13.22 24.57
CA MET A 68 -16.91 -11.93 25.19
C MET A 68 -17.99 -11.21 24.37
N LEU A 69 -19.22 -11.19 24.89
CA LEU A 69 -20.39 -10.63 24.21
C LEU A 69 -21.14 -9.60 25.09
N PRO A 70 -20.53 -8.45 25.42
CA PRO A 70 -21.23 -7.40 26.15
C PRO A 70 -22.51 -6.97 25.42
N GLU A 71 -23.54 -6.59 26.18
CA GLU A 71 -24.82 -6.12 25.64
C GLU A 71 -24.58 -4.93 24.69
N ARG A 72 -23.79 -3.96 25.14
CA ARG A 72 -23.38 -2.77 24.38
C ARG A 72 -21.89 -2.53 24.53
N LEU A 73 -21.23 -2.17 23.43
CA LEU A 73 -19.82 -1.77 23.46
C LEU A 73 -19.68 -0.33 23.96
N LYS A 74 -18.73 -0.12 24.88
CA LYS A 74 -18.44 1.18 25.50
C LYS A 74 -17.40 1.92 24.66
N LEU A 75 -17.53 3.24 24.58
CA LEU A 75 -16.51 4.11 24.01
C LEU A 75 -15.53 4.58 25.09
N THR A 76 -14.23 4.60 24.77
CA THR A 76 -13.15 5.12 25.62
C THR A 76 -12.26 6.11 24.86
N VAL A 77 -11.63 7.04 25.58
CA VAL A 77 -10.72 8.01 24.99
C VAL A 77 -9.36 7.36 24.79
N ILE A 78 -8.78 7.52 23.60
CA ILE A 78 -7.43 7.01 23.32
C ILE A 78 -6.43 7.84 24.12
N LYS A 79 -5.69 7.20 25.04
CA LYS A 79 -4.78 7.85 26.00
C LYS A 79 -3.83 8.85 25.35
N GLN A 80 -3.25 8.48 24.21
CA GLN A 80 -2.28 9.29 23.47
C GLN A 80 -2.88 10.57 22.88
N THR A 81 -4.20 10.61 22.70
CA THR A 81 -4.93 11.74 22.09
C THR A 81 -5.78 12.53 23.10
N GLY A 82 -5.69 12.19 24.39
CA GLY A 82 -6.57 12.73 25.43
C GLY A 82 -6.53 14.26 25.55
N LYS A 83 -5.37 14.90 25.34
CA LYS A 83 -5.24 16.37 25.33
C LYS A 83 -6.13 17.01 24.26
N GLN A 84 -6.09 16.48 23.03
CA GLN A 84 -6.91 17.00 21.93
C GLN A 84 -8.39 16.67 22.15
N PHE A 85 -8.74 15.49 22.68
CA PHE A 85 -10.12 15.18 23.05
C PHE A 85 -10.69 16.21 24.03
N ASN A 86 -9.92 16.58 25.06
CA ASN A 86 -10.34 17.59 26.03
C ASN A 86 -10.48 18.98 25.40
N ALA A 87 -9.60 19.35 24.46
CA ALA A 87 -9.73 20.59 23.70
C ALA A 87 -11.04 20.62 22.89
N VAL A 88 -11.33 19.56 22.13
CA VAL A 88 -12.58 19.44 21.36
C VAL A 88 -13.80 19.47 22.29
N LYS A 89 -13.79 18.66 23.36
CA LYS A 89 -14.85 18.63 24.38
C LYS A 89 -15.15 20.03 24.91
N SER A 90 -14.11 20.79 25.28
CA SER A 90 -14.27 22.15 25.82
C SER A 90 -15.02 23.07 24.87
N GLN A 91 -14.79 22.97 23.54
CA GLN A 91 -15.50 23.78 22.57
C GLN A 91 -16.94 23.31 22.35
N LEU A 92 -17.15 21.99 22.31
CA LEU A 92 -18.48 21.41 22.12
C LEU A 92 -19.46 21.74 23.25
N THR A 93 -18.97 21.85 24.49
CA THR A 93 -19.80 22.09 25.67
C THR A 93 -20.01 23.57 26.01
N ARG A 94 -19.47 24.51 25.22
CA ARG A 94 -19.68 25.94 25.47
C ARG A 94 -21.16 26.33 25.40
N ASN A 95 -21.56 27.29 26.23
CA ASN A 95 -22.93 27.79 26.31
C ASN A 95 -23.32 28.66 25.10
N ASP A 96 -22.36 29.35 24.49
CA ASP A 96 -22.57 30.17 23.28
C ASP A 96 -22.60 29.33 21.98
N VAL A 97 -22.45 28.01 22.08
CA VAL A 97 -22.50 27.09 20.93
C VAL A 97 -23.87 26.43 20.85
N ASN A 98 -24.61 26.67 19.76
CA ASN A 98 -25.96 26.11 19.57
C ASN A 98 -26.03 25.03 18.49
N GLU A 99 -25.01 24.91 17.63
CA GLU A 99 -24.99 23.98 16.50
C GLU A 99 -23.59 23.39 16.29
N ILE A 100 -23.52 22.17 15.76
CA ILE A 100 -22.26 21.52 15.38
C ILE A 100 -22.30 21.16 13.90
N ILE A 101 -21.18 21.41 13.22
CA ILE A 101 -20.95 21.09 11.83
C ILE A 101 -19.85 20.03 11.78
N ILE A 102 -20.20 18.82 11.33
CA ILE A 102 -19.23 17.77 11.05
C ILE A 102 -18.57 18.09 9.71
N ALA A 103 -17.24 18.20 9.72
CA ALA A 103 -16.40 18.51 8.56
C ALA A 103 -15.21 17.54 8.45
N THR A 104 -15.40 16.30 8.90
CA THR A 104 -14.49 15.17 8.69
C THR A 104 -14.57 14.65 7.25
N ASP A 105 -13.70 13.72 6.85
CA ASP A 105 -13.64 13.23 5.47
C ASP A 105 -15.02 12.65 5.03
N ALA A 106 -15.37 12.79 3.74
CA ALA A 106 -16.71 12.54 3.20
C ALA A 106 -17.04 11.05 3.00
N GLY A 107 -16.88 10.24 4.04
CA GLY A 107 -17.08 8.79 4.00
C GLY A 107 -17.49 8.18 5.34
N ARG A 108 -17.60 6.84 5.36
CA ARG A 108 -18.05 6.05 6.52
C ARG A 108 -17.19 6.30 7.77
N GLU A 109 -15.87 6.26 7.61
CA GLU A 109 -14.92 6.49 8.72
C GLU A 109 -14.96 7.94 9.21
N GLY A 110 -15.14 8.91 8.31
CA GLY A 110 -15.26 10.31 8.70
C GLY A 110 -16.48 10.58 9.58
N GLU A 111 -17.63 9.95 9.31
CA GLU A 111 -18.80 10.01 10.21
C GLU A 111 -18.47 9.44 11.59
N LEU A 112 -17.79 8.28 11.63
CA LEU A 112 -17.44 7.59 12.87
C LEU A 112 -16.53 8.44 13.76
N VAL A 113 -15.46 9.02 13.18
CA VAL A 113 -14.48 9.86 13.89
C VAL A 113 -15.17 11.00 14.64
N ALA A 114 -16.04 11.75 13.95
CA ALA A 114 -16.72 12.88 14.57
C ALA A 114 -17.75 12.42 15.61
N ARG A 115 -18.61 11.46 15.24
CA ARG A 115 -19.76 11.08 16.07
C ARG A 115 -19.38 10.30 17.32
N TRP A 116 -18.31 9.51 17.31
CA TRP A 116 -17.80 8.91 18.55
C TRP A 116 -17.30 9.95 19.56
N ILE A 117 -16.72 11.07 19.10
CA ILE A 117 -16.38 12.18 19.98
C ILE A 117 -17.66 12.79 20.57
N LEU A 118 -18.67 13.05 19.73
CA LEU A 118 -19.95 13.61 20.16
C LEU A 118 -20.67 12.70 21.18
N ASP A 119 -20.71 11.39 20.92
CA ASP A 119 -21.33 10.39 21.78
C ASP A 119 -20.58 10.27 23.11
N LYS A 120 -19.24 10.26 23.09
CA LYS A 120 -18.42 10.22 24.30
C LYS A 120 -18.58 11.47 25.17
N VAL A 121 -18.81 12.63 24.55
CA VAL A 121 -19.09 13.90 25.24
C VAL A 121 -20.58 14.05 25.60
N LYS A 122 -21.46 13.22 25.04
CA LYS A 122 -22.93 13.22 25.22
C LYS A 122 -23.59 14.50 24.67
N ILE A 123 -23.15 14.95 23.51
CA ILE A 123 -23.70 16.15 22.89
C ILE A 123 -25.10 15.89 22.30
N LYS A 124 -26.04 16.80 22.57
CA LYS A 124 -27.42 16.78 22.05
C LYS A 124 -27.76 17.96 21.13
N LYS A 125 -26.77 18.77 20.76
CA LYS A 125 -26.94 19.97 19.93
C LYS A 125 -27.27 19.56 18.48
N PRO A 126 -28.06 20.36 17.73
CA PRO A 126 -28.29 20.16 16.31
C PRO A 126 -27.01 19.92 15.50
N LEU A 127 -27.07 18.95 14.59
CA LEU A 127 -25.95 18.56 13.73
C LEU A 127 -26.21 18.93 12.28
N LYS A 128 -25.20 19.53 11.64
CA LYS A 128 -25.06 19.69 10.20
C LYS A 128 -23.83 18.95 9.70
N ARG A 129 -23.79 18.66 8.40
CA ARG A 129 -22.71 17.94 7.73
C ARG A 129 -22.23 18.72 6.51
N LEU A 130 -20.94 19.03 6.50
CA LEU A 130 -20.21 19.55 5.35
C LEU A 130 -19.69 18.36 4.52
N TRP A 131 -20.18 18.14 3.32
CA TRP A 131 -19.82 16.97 2.50
C TRP A 131 -18.98 17.39 1.28
N ILE A 132 -17.66 17.45 1.45
CA ILE A 132 -16.70 17.87 0.42
C ILE A 132 -15.51 16.90 0.34
N SER A 133 -15.05 16.62 -0.88
CA SER A 133 -13.83 15.82 -1.14
C SER A 133 -12.61 16.67 -1.53
N SER A 134 -12.84 17.97 -1.73
CA SER A 134 -11.82 18.99 -2.06
C SER A 134 -11.85 20.08 -0.99
N VAL A 135 -10.67 20.56 -0.59
CA VAL A 135 -10.49 21.62 0.42
C VAL A 135 -10.07 22.96 -0.21
N THR A 136 -10.37 23.16 -1.49
CA THR A 136 -10.19 24.48 -2.13
C THR A 136 -11.13 25.52 -1.52
N ASP A 137 -10.77 26.81 -1.61
CA ASP A 137 -11.62 27.91 -1.13
C ASP A 137 -13.03 27.85 -1.72
N LYS A 138 -13.12 27.50 -3.00
CA LYS A 138 -14.39 27.34 -3.71
C LYS A 138 -15.20 26.19 -3.13
N ALA A 139 -14.61 24.99 -3.03
CA ALA A 139 -15.27 23.82 -2.48
C ALA A 139 -15.76 24.04 -1.04
N ILE A 140 -14.95 24.68 -0.19
CA ILE A 140 -15.34 25.02 1.18
C ILE A 140 -16.51 26.01 1.18
N LYS A 141 -16.45 27.10 0.41
CA LYS A 141 -17.54 28.10 0.34
C LYS A 141 -18.85 27.47 -0.15
N ASP A 142 -18.79 26.73 -1.26
CA ASP A 142 -19.96 26.08 -1.86
C ASP A 142 -20.52 25.00 -0.92
N GLY A 143 -19.66 24.25 -0.23
CA GLY A 143 -20.05 23.26 0.76
C GLY A 143 -20.75 23.85 1.98
N PHE A 144 -20.26 24.98 2.51
CA PHE A 144 -20.89 25.67 3.64
C PHE A 144 -22.22 26.33 3.25
N ALA A 145 -22.40 26.74 1.99
CA ALA A 145 -23.69 27.20 1.48
C ALA A 145 -24.73 26.07 1.39
N ASN A 146 -24.27 24.81 1.27
CA ASN A 146 -25.11 23.63 1.01
C ASN A 146 -25.04 22.57 2.12
N LEU A 147 -24.83 22.98 3.38
CA LEU A 147 -24.76 22.07 4.52
C LEU A 147 -26.00 21.17 4.60
N LYS A 148 -25.76 19.87 4.80
CA LYS A 148 -26.82 18.89 4.94
C LYS A 148 -27.20 18.68 6.41
N PRO A 149 -28.45 18.34 6.74
CA PRO A 149 -28.81 17.91 8.09
C PRO A 149 -28.02 16.66 8.48
N GLY A 150 -27.51 16.59 9.71
CA GLY A 150 -26.76 15.41 10.19
C GLY A 150 -27.54 14.10 10.07
N LYS A 151 -28.87 14.16 10.23
CA LYS A 151 -29.77 13.01 10.07
C LYS A 151 -29.66 12.31 8.71
N ALA A 152 -29.28 13.03 7.65
CA ALA A 152 -29.09 12.45 6.32
C ALA A 152 -27.99 11.39 6.27
N TYR A 153 -27.11 11.34 7.27
CA TYR A 153 -25.96 10.44 7.36
C TYR A 153 -26.04 9.45 8.53
N ASP A 154 -27.18 9.35 9.22
CA ASP A 154 -27.33 8.45 10.38
C ASP A 154 -27.15 6.97 10.00
N ASN A 155 -27.66 6.57 8.82
CA ASN A 155 -27.46 5.22 8.29
C ASN A 155 -26.00 4.94 7.93
N LEU A 156 -25.30 5.93 7.37
CA LEU A 156 -23.87 5.83 7.06
C LEU A 156 -23.04 5.68 8.34
N TYR A 157 -23.35 6.47 9.37
CA TYR A 157 -22.76 6.33 10.70
C TYR A 157 -23.05 4.95 11.31
N ALA A 158 -24.30 4.48 11.24
CA ALA A 158 -24.68 3.17 11.76
C ALA A 158 -23.89 2.04 11.09
N SER A 159 -23.66 2.13 9.77
CA SER A 159 -22.79 1.21 9.02
C SER A 159 -21.34 1.25 9.50
N ALA A 160 -20.81 2.45 9.79
CA ALA A 160 -19.46 2.61 10.35
C ALA A 160 -19.30 1.93 11.72
N VAL A 161 -20.25 2.20 12.63
CA VAL A 161 -20.29 1.58 13.95
C VAL A 161 -20.42 0.06 13.82
N ALA A 162 -21.30 -0.42 12.94
CA ALA A 162 -21.53 -1.84 12.71
C ALA A 162 -20.22 -2.58 12.37
N ARG A 163 -19.42 -1.99 11.47
CA ARG A 163 -18.11 -2.52 11.06
C ARG A 163 -17.17 -2.63 12.25
N SER A 164 -17.01 -1.56 13.03
CA SER A 164 -16.10 -1.54 14.19
C SER A 164 -16.52 -2.53 15.27
N GLU A 165 -17.82 -2.62 15.56
CA GLU A 165 -18.37 -3.57 16.54
C GLU A 165 -18.16 -5.03 16.07
N ALA A 166 -18.42 -5.33 14.79
CA ALA A 166 -18.19 -6.66 14.23
C ALA A 166 -16.71 -7.08 14.26
N ASP A 167 -15.80 -6.18 13.88
CA ASP A 167 -14.36 -6.42 13.94
C ASP A 167 -13.89 -6.64 15.40
N TRP A 168 -14.51 -5.96 16.39
CA TRP A 168 -14.26 -6.19 17.82
C TRP A 168 -14.74 -7.58 18.27
N TYR A 169 -16.00 -7.94 17.98
CA TYR A 169 -16.58 -9.21 18.40
C TYR A 169 -15.80 -10.40 17.82
N ILE A 170 -15.54 -10.39 16.52
CA ILE A 170 -14.96 -11.57 15.85
C ILE A 170 -13.45 -11.59 16.02
N GLY A 171 -12.78 -10.47 15.73
CA GLY A 171 -11.32 -10.39 15.75
C GLY A 171 -10.72 -10.68 17.12
N LEU A 172 -11.26 -10.07 18.18
CA LEU A 172 -10.76 -10.29 19.54
C LEU A 172 -11.08 -11.68 20.05
N ASN A 173 -12.32 -12.16 19.90
CA ASN A 173 -12.69 -13.47 20.42
C ASN A 173 -11.96 -14.61 19.70
N ALA A 174 -11.91 -14.61 18.37
CA ALA A 174 -11.21 -15.65 17.62
C ALA A 174 -9.70 -15.63 17.90
N THR A 175 -9.07 -14.45 17.99
CA THR A 175 -7.65 -14.34 18.34
C THR A 175 -7.39 -14.84 19.76
N ARG A 176 -8.22 -14.46 20.74
CA ARG A 176 -8.08 -14.93 22.13
C ARG A 176 -8.26 -16.45 22.19
N ALA A 177 -9.30 -17.00 21.57
CA ALA A 177 -9.60 -18.42 21.57
C ALA A 177 -8.48 -19.25 20.95
N LEU A 178 -7.99 -18.90 19.75
CA LEU A 178 -6.86 -19.58 19.13
C LEU A 178 -5.62 -19.51 20.02
N THR A 179 -5.36 -18.32 20.58
CA THR A 179 -4.15 -18.09 21.35
C THR A 179 -4.15 -18.89 22.66
N THR A 180 -5.28 -18.97 23.36
CA THR A 180 -5.40 -19.72 24.61
C THR A 180 -5.49 -21.23 24.37
N ARG A 181 -6.23 -21.66 23.33
CA ARG A 181 -6.40 -23.08 22.99
C ARG A 181 -5.10 -23.76 22.58
N PHE A 182 -4.23 -23.04 21.87
CA PHE A 182 -3.00 -23.57 21.30
C PHE A 182 -1.72 -23.04 21.96
N ASN A 183 -1.85 -22.22 23.01
CA ASN A 183 -0.76 -21.60 23.76
C ASN A 183 0.30 -20.92 22.85
N ALA A 184 -0.16 -20.21 21.82
CA ALA A 184 0.69 -19.54 20.84
C ALA A 184 0.03 -18.25 20.37
N GLN A 185 0.79 -17.17 20.14
CA GLN A 185 0.21 -15.89 19.71
C GLN A 185 -0.31 -15.98 18.26
N LEU A 186 -1.58 -16.32 18.09
CA LEU A 186 -2.24 -16.61 16.81
C LEU A 186 -3.30 -15.54 16.52
N ASN A 187 -2.85 -14.44 15.91
CA ASN A 187 -3.73 -13.34 15.51
C ASN A 187 -4.51 -13.71 14.25
N CYS A 188 -5.82 -13.51 14.26
CA CYS A 188 -6.68 -13.73 13.09
C CYS A 188 -7.67 -12.59 12.88
N GLY A 189 -8.28 -12.54 11.70
CA GLY A 189 -9.33 -11.58 11.37
C GLY A 189 -9.57 -11.50 9.87
N ARG A 190 -10.75 -10.99 9.48
CA ARG A 190 -11.27 -11.05 8.11
C ARG A 190 -10.41 -10.42 7.01
N VAL A 191 -9.40 -9.62 7.35
CA VAL A 191 -8.45 -9.04 6.38
C VAL A 191 -7.08 -9.69 6.46
N GLN A 192 -6.51 -9.79 7.67
CA GLN A 192 -5.17 -10.35 7.85
C GLN A 192 -5.11 -11.85 7.52
N THR A 193 -6.14 -12.62 7.88
CA THR A 193 -6.16 -14.07 7.67
C THR A 193 -6.29 -14.43 6.18
N PRO A 194 -7.22 -13.84 5.39
CA PRO A 194 -7.26 -14.10 3.95
C PRO A 194 -6.01 -13.61 3.22
N THR A 195 -5.35 -12.55 3.71
CA THR A 195 -4.07 -12.11 3.14
C THR A 195 -2.98 -13.17 3.31
N VAL A 196 -2.93 -13.84 4.48
CA VAL A 196 -2.00 -14.97 4.71
C VAL A 196 -2.39 -16.18 3.83
N ALA A 197 -3.69 -16.45 3.66
CA ALA A 197 -4.18 -17.51 2.80
C ALA A 197 -3.77 -17.30 1.33
N ILE A 198 -3.89 -16.08 0.80
CA ILE A 198 -3.45 -15.71 -0.55
C ILE A 198 -1.96 -16.03 -0.77
N ILE A 199 -1.11 -15.74 0.24
CA ILE A 199 0.32 -16.04 0.18
C ILE A 199 0.56 -17.56 0.18
N ALA A 200 -0.15 -18.31 1.03
CA ALA A 200 -0.08 -19.76 1.07
C ALA A 200 -0.46 -20.39 -0.28
N THR A 201 -1.58 -19.97 -0.86
CA THR A 201 -2.05 -20.44 -2.17
C THR A 201 -0.99 -20.22 -3.25
N ARG A 202 -0.36 -19.03 -3.29
CA ARG A 202 0.74 -18.77 -4.23
C ARG A 202 1.93 -19.70 -4.00
N GLU A 203 2.30 -19.97 -2.76
CA GLU A 203 3.39 -20.92 -2.50
C GLU A 203 3.04 -22.34 -2.91
N ASP A 204 1.78 -22.76 -2.73
CA ASP A 204 1.32 -24.09 -3.12
C ASP A 204 1.27 -24.20 -4.66
N GLU A 205 0.86 -23.14 -5.38
CA GLU A 205 0.99 -23.03 -6.84
C GLU A 205 2.45 -23.23 -7.29
N ILE A 206 3.41 -22.56 -6.63
CA ILE A 206 4.83 -22.66 -6.96
C ILE A 206 5.37 -24.06 -6.66
N LYS A 207 5.01 -24.63 -5.51
CA LYS A 207 5.49 -25.94 -5.05
C LYS A 207 4.98 -27.06 -5.96
N ASN A 208 3.75 -26.97 -6.44
CA ASN A 208 3.12 -27.99 -7.28
C ASN A 208 3.37 -27.78 -8.78
N PHE A 209 3.99 -26.66 -9.17
CA PHE A 209 4.29 -26.36 -10.57
C PHE A 209 5.34 -27.31 -11.14
N LYS A 210 5.02 -27.92 -12.28
CA LYS A 210 5.95 -28.77 -13.04
C LYS A 210 6.38 -28.01 -14.30
N ALA A 211 7.66 -27.62 -14.35
CA ALA A 211 8.22 -26.95 -15.51
C ALA A 211 8.18 -27.86 -16.75
N GLN A 212 7.77 -27.29 -17.88
CA GLN A 212 7.76 -27.96 -19.18
C GLN A 212 8.76 -27.25 -20.08
N THR A 213 9.67 -28.03 -20.68
CA THR A 213 10.62 -27.51 -21.66
C THR A 213 9.90 -27.29 -22.98
N TYR A 214 10.06 -26.09 -23.53
CA TYR A 214 9.62 -25.77 -24.89
C TYR A 214 10.83 -25.35 -25.73
N TYR A 215 10.66 -25.45 -27.03
CA TYR A 215 11.68 -25.20 -28.05
C TYR A 215 11.12 -24.24 -29.10
N GLY A 216 12.00 -23.51 -29.75
CA GLY A 216 11.67 -22.65 -30.87
C GLY A 216 12.88 -22.47 -31.77
N VAL A 217 12.78 -21.56 -32.74
CA VAL A 217 13.90 -21.21 -33.62
C VAL A 217 14.03 -19.70 -33.68
N GLU A 218 15.25 -19.20 -33.50
CA GLU A 218 15.60 -17.80 -33.73
C GLU A 218 16.60 -17.74 -34.88
N ALA A 219 16.32 -16.88 -35.86
CA ALA A 219 17.27 -16.53 -36.92
C ALA A 219 17.77 -15.11 -36.68
N GLN A 220 19.08 -14.95 -36.55
CA GLN A 220 19.73 -13.65 -36.46
C GLN A 220 20.29 -13.27 -37.84
N THR A 221 19.93 -12.10 -38.34
CA THR A 221 20.47 -11.59 -39.60
C THR A 221 21.86 -10.97 -39.40
N THR A 222 22.57 -10.71 -40.49
CA THR A 222 23.84 -9.95 -40.48
C THR A 222 23.70 -8.55 -39.90
N ASP A 223 22.51 -7.94 -40.05
CA ASP A 223 22.18 -6.61 -39.54
C ASP A 223 21.64 -6.64 -38.10
N ASN A 224 21.87 -7.75 -37.39
CA ASN A 224 21.45 -7.99 -36.01
C ASN A 224 19.92 -7.99 -35.79
N LEU A 225 19.13 -8.18 -36.85
CA LEU A 225 17.69 -8.39 -36.72
C LEU A 225 17.43 -9.82 -36.18
N LYS A 226 16.55 -9.93 -35.19
CA LYS A 226 16.09 -11.22 -34.66
C LYS A 226 14.73 -11.57 -35.25
N LEU A 227 14.68 -12.69 -35.95
CA LEU A 227 13.48 -13.31 -36.51
C LEU A 227 13.11 -14.53 -35.65
N THR A 228 11.87 -14.60 -35.17
CA THR A 228 11.36 -15.71 -34.36
C THR A 228 10.46 -16.60 -35.20
N TRP A 229 10.67 -17.90 -35.20
CA TRP A 229 9.81 -18.84 -35.92
C TRP A 229 8.36 -18.83 -35.39
N GLN A 230 7.41 -19.13 -36.28
CA GLN A 230 6.01 -19.38 -35.95
C GLN A 230 5.50 -20.66 -36.64
N ASP A 231 4.75 -21.47 -35.90
CA ASP A 231 3.97 -22.55 -36.50
C ASP A 231 2.78 -22.02 -37.32
N GLN A 232 2.00 -22.92 -37.91
CA GLN A 232 0.82 -22.59 -38.72
C GLN A 232 -0.29 -21.85 -37.93
N ASN A 233 -0.29 -21.98 -36.60
CA ASN A 233 -1.24 -21.31 -35.71
C ASN A 233 -0.67 -19.99 -35.13
N GLY A 234 0.56 -19.61 -35.51
CA GLY A 234 1.22 -18.41 -35.00
C GLY A 234 1.95 -18.59 -33.67
N ASN A 235 2.10 -19.80 -33.15
CA ASN A 235 2.85 -20.06 -31.91
C ASN A 235 4.36 -20.03 -32.18
N SER A 236 5.11 -19.36 -31.31
CA SER A 236 6.58 -19.30 -31.38
C SER A 236 7.28 -20.36 -30.54
N ARG A 237 6.53 -21.34 -30.02
CA ARG A 237 7.01 -22.40 -29.13
C ARG A 237 6.40 -23.75 -29.51
N SER A 238 7.19 -24.80 -29.34
CA SER A 238 6.80 -26.21 -29.50
C SER A 238 7.30 -27.01 -28.29
N PHE A 239 6.52 -27.97 -27.80
CA PHE A 239 6.97 -28.92 -26.77
C PHE A 239 7.66 -30.16 -27.37
N ASP A 240 7.65 -30.29 -28.70
CA ASP A 240 8.32 -31.34 -29.44
C ASP A 240 9.72 -30.87 -29.87
N LYS A 241 10.76 -31.49 -29.30
CA LYS A 241 12.15 -31.18 -29.60
C LYS A 241 12.56 -31.68 -30.98
N GLU A 242 12.19 -32.91 -31.33
CA GLU A 242 12.62 -33.57 -32.58
C GLU A 242 12.11 -32.82 -33.80
N LYS A 243 10.87 -32.30 -33.71
CA LYS A 243 10.31 -31.39 -34.70
C LYS A 243 11.20 -30.17 -34.93
N ILE A 244 11.65 -29.50 -33.86
CA ILE A 244 12.48 -28.29 -33.96
C ILE A 244 13.90 -28.62 -34.41
N ASP A 245 14.49 -29.74 -33.96
CA ASP A 245 15.83 -30.16 -34.40
C ASP A 245 15.84 -30.46 -35.91
N THR A 246 14.80 -31.14 -36.40
CA THR A 246 14.58 -31.40 -37.83
C THR A 246 14.40 -30.12 -38.61
N LEU A 247 13.65 -29.16 -38.05
CA LEU A 247 13.41 -27.85 -38.64
C LEU A 247 14.71 -27.07 -38.85
N VAL A 248 15.55 -26.95 -37.81
CA VAL A 248 16.81 -26.22 -37.89
C VAL A 248 17.76 -26.84 -38.92
N ARG A 249 17.82 -28.19 -39.00
CA ARG A 249 18.61 -28.89 -40.02
C ARG A 249 18.11 -28.64 -41.43
N LYS A 250 16.78 -28.66 -41.65
CA LYS A 250 16.15 -28.38 -42.96
C LYS A 250 16.44 -26.96 -43.43
N LEU A 251 16.44 -25.99 -42.52
CA LEU A 251 16.57 -24.57 -42.86
C LEU A 251 18.01 -24.12 -43.17
N GLY A 252 19.03 -24.70 -42.53
CA GLY A 252 20.44 -24.54 -42.92
C GLY A 252 20.91 -23.10 -43.20
N ASN A 253 21.71 -22.90 -44.26
CA ASN A 253 22.23 -21.61 -44.73
C ASN A 253 21.23 -20.80 -45.59
N SER A 254 19.93 -21.04 -45.43
CA SER A 254 18.92 -20.32 -46.21
C SER A 254 18.85 -18.84 -45.84
N HIS A 255 18.51 -17.99 -46.81
CA HIS A 255 18.24 -16.58 -46.58
C HIS A 255 16.79 -16.37 -46.14
N ALA A 256 16.53 -15.30 -45.40
CA ALA A 256 15.16 -14.88 -45.10
C ALA A 256 14.67 -13.94 -46.20
N ILE A 257 13.49 -14.21 -46.76
CA ILE A 257 12.82 -13.31 -47.72
C ILE A 257 11.65 -12.64 -47.01
N VAL A 258 11.61 -11.31 -47.06
CA VAL A 258 10.51 -10.55 -46.47
C VAL A 258 9.24 -10.76 -47.28
N ALA A 259 8.27 -11.47 -46.69
CA ALA A 259 7.01 -11.81 -47.35
C ALA A 259 5.96 -10.71 -47.16
N ASP A 260 5.93 -10.07 -46.00
CA ASP A 260 4.97 -9.02 -45.65
C ASP A 260 5.52 -8.09 -44.56
N ILE A 261 5.07 -6.83 -44.61
CA ILE A 261 5.36 -5.81 -43.59
C ILE A 261 4.06 -5.09 -43.27
N GLU A 262 3.53 -5.37 -42.10
CA GLU A 262 2.35 -4.67 -41.60
C GLU A 262 2.78 -3.47 -40.75
N LYS A 263 2.26 -2.28 -41.09
CA LYS A 263 2.42 -1.05 -40.32
C LYS A 263 1.10 -0.67 -39.68
N LYS A 264 1.07 -0.59 -38.34
CA LYS A 264 -0.12 -0.20 -37.59
C LYS A 264 0.19 1.02 -36.72
N PRO A 265 -0.45 2.19 -36.95
CA PRO A 265 -0.32 3.30 -36.04
C PRO A 265 -0.93 2.93 -34.70
N LYS A 266 -0.16 3.14 -33.63
CA LYS A 266 -0.56 2.92 -32.25
C LYS A 266 -0.32 4.17 -31.43
N LYS A 267 -1.16 4.34 -30.41
CA LYS A 267 -0.96 5.36 -29.40
C LYS A 267 -1.20 4.79 -28.01
N THR A 268 -0.40 5.21 -27.04
CA THR A 268 -0.59 4.88 -25.62
C THR A 268 -0.64 6.15 -24.79
N PHE A 269 -1.66 6.26 -23.95
CA PHE A 269 -1.81 7.38 -23.03
C PHE A 269 -0.95 7.17 -21.78
N ALA A 270 -0.65 8.27 -21.10
CA ALA A 270 0.06 8.21 -19.83
C ALA A 270 -0.74 7.36 -18.82
N PRO A 271 -0.06 6.61 -17.93
CA PRO A 271 -0.73 6.02 -16.78
C PRO A 271 -1.39 7.13 -15.96
N GLY A 272 -2.60 6.88 -15.46
CA GLY A 272 -3.34 7.85 -14.66
C GLY A 272 -2.59 8.26 -13.39
N LEU A 273 -3.06 9.33 -12.74
CA LEU A 273 -2.48 9.86 -11.52
C LEU A 273 -2.39 8.79 -10.41
N TYR A 274 -1.54 9.04 -9.43
CA TYR A 274 -1.34 8.11 -8.32
C TYR A 274 -2.50 8.16 -7.33
N ASP A 275 -3.04 6.99 -7.02
CA ASP A 275 -3.54 6.69 -5.68
C ASP A 275 -2.37 6.19 -4.80
N LEU A 276 -2.63 5.88 -3.52
CA LEU A 276 -1.58 5.37 -2.63
C LEU A 276 -1.07 3.98 -3.05
N THR A 277 -1.94 3.08 -3.52
CA THR A 277 -1.57 1.70 -3.86
C THR A 277 -0.59 1.69 -5.02
N GLU A 278 -0.89 2.43 -6.09
CA GLU A 278 -0.05 2.51 -7.28
C GLU A 278 1.29 3.18 -6.96
N LEU A 279 1.29 4.22 -6.11
CA LEU A 279 2.54 4.84 -5.67
C LEU A 279 3.41 3.87 -4.84
N GLN A 280 2.79 3.09 -3.94
CA GLN A 280 3.48 2.06 -3.18
C GLN A 280 4.05 0.95 -4.07
N ARG A 281 3.34 0.58 -5.13
CA ARG A 281 3.80 -0.40 -6.12
C ARG A 281 5.03 0.09 -6.86
N ASP A 282 4.99 1.30 -7.41
CA ASP A 282 6.12 1.90 -8.12
C ASP A 282 7.33 2.11 -7.19
N ALA A 283 7.10 2.65 -5.98
CA ALA A 283 8.16 2.84 -4.99
C ALA A 283 8.81 1.52 -4.56
N ASN A 284 8.04 0.44 -4.45
CA ASN A 284 8.58 -0.89 -4.15
C ASN A 284 9.35 -1.47 -5.34
N LYS A 285 8.80 -1.38 -6.56
CA LYS A 285 9.43 -1.91 -7.77
C LYS A 285 10.76 -1.21 -8.07
N ILE A 286 10.78 0.12 -8.00
CA ILE A 286 11.91 0.96 -8.41
C ILE A 286 12.94 1.10 -7.27
N PHE A 287 12.49 1.32 -6.03
CA PHE A 287 13.38 1.64 -4.91
C PHE A 287 13.45 0.55 -3.83
N GLY A 288 12.59 -0.47 -3.89
CA GLY A 288 12.49 -1.50 -2.85
C GLY A 288 11.85 -1.01 -1.54
N TYR A 289 11.17 0.14 -1.56
CA TYR A 289 10.51 0.68 -0.36
C TYR A 289 9.33 -0.19 0.04
N SER A 290 9.13 -0.35 1.35
CA SER A 290 7.93 -1.03 1.85
C SER A 290 6.68 -0.15 1.68
N ALA A 291 5.50 -0.76 1.70
CA ALA A 291 4.22 -0.05 1.64
C ALA A 291 4.12 1.01 2.75
N LYS A 292 4.47 0.59 3.98
CA LYS A 292 4.44 1.46 5.17
C LYS A 292 5.50 2.59 5.10
N GLU A 293 6.68 2.28 4.60
CA GLU A 293 7.74 3.28 4.41
C GLU A 293 7.32 4.37 3.40
N THR A 294 6.76 3.97 2.26
CA THR A 294 6.25 4.89 1.25
C THR A 294 5.14 5.79 1.82
N LEU A 295 4.19 5.21 2.56
CA LEU A 295 3.13 5.95 3.23
C LEU A 295 3.69 6.96 4.26
N ASN A 296 4.72 6.59 5.02
CA ASN A 296 5.35 7.49 5.99
C ASN A 296 6.09 8.65 5.32
N ILE A 297 6.79 8.39 4.19
CA ILE A 297 7.44 9.44 3.39
C ILE A 297 6.40 10.40 2.83
N MET A 298 5.33 9.86 2.25
CA MET A 298 4.22 10.65 1.71
C MET A 298 3.54 11.52 2.76
N GLN A 299 3.34 11.01 3.97
CA GLN A 299 2.82 11.82 5.09
C GLN A 299 3.70 13.03 5.38
N LYS A 300 5.03 12.91 5.36
CA LYS A 300 5.94 14.06 5.52
C LYS A 300 5.83 15.05 4.37
N LEU A 301 5.79 14.56 3.13
CA LEU A 301 5.63 15.41 1.94
C LEU A 301 4.31 16.21 1.96
N TYR A 302 3.25 15.62 2.53
CA TYR A 302 1.94 16.26 2.69
C TYR A 302 1.85 17.20 3.91
N GLU A 303 2.25 16.76 5.11
CA GLU A 303 1.99 17.52 6.35
C GLU A 303 3.11 18.51 6.70
N GLN A 304 4.37 18.06 6.55
CA GLN A 304 5.56 18.83 6.92
C GLN A 304 5.98 19.77 5.79
N HIS A 305 6.20 19.22 4.59
CA HIS A 305 6.67 19.99 3.44
C HIS A 305 5.51 20.66 2.69
N LYS A 306 4.31 20.09 2.76
CA LYS A 306 3.09 20.58 2.09
C LYS A 306 3.23 20.74 0.57
N VAL A 307 4.00 19.86 -0.05
CA VAL A 307 4.30 19.90 -1.50
C VAL A 307 3.49 18.91 -2.32
N LEU A 308 2.85 17.93 -1.66
CA LEU A 308 1.97 16.94 -2.27
C LEU A 308 0.62 16.91 -1.56
N THR A 309 -0.43 16.45 -2.24
CA THR A 309 -1.79 16.34 -1.70
C THR A 309 -1.96 15.10 -0.82
N TYR A 310 -3.17 14.91 -0.28
CA TYR A 310 -3.45 13.91 0.76
C TYR A 310 -3.02 12.49 0.35
N PRO A 311 -2.24 11.77 1.18
CA PRO A 311 -1.56 10.56 0.74
C PRO A 311 -2.36 9.27 0.89
N ARG A 312 -3.55 9.28 1.52
CA ARG A 312 -4.37 8.06 1.75
C ARG A 312 -5.62 8.07 0.88
N THR A 313 -5.44 8.32 -0.40
CA THR A 313 -6.50 8.32 -1.41
C THR A 313 -6.47 7.03 -2.21
N ASP A 314 -7.66 6.55 -2.59
CA ASP A 314 -7.89 5.46 -3.53
C ASP A 314 -8.29 5.97 -4.93
N SER A 315 -8.44 7.29 -5.09
CA SER A 315 -8.79 7.90 -6.37
C SER A 315 -7.54 8.21 -7.20
N ARG A 316 -7.66 7.96 -8.51
CA ARG A 316 -6.70 8.35 -9.54
C ARG A 316 -7.17 9.56 -10.36
N PHE A 317 -8.23 10.23 -9.89
CA PHE A 317 -8.87 11.36 -10.55
C PHE A 317 -8.81 12.61 -9.68
N ILE A 318 -8.86 13.76 -10.32
CA ILE A 318 -9.08 15.06 -9.68
C ILE A 318 -10.45 15.61 -10.06
N SER A 319 -10.98 16.46 -9.19
CA SER A 319 -12.25 17.16 -9.42
C SER A 319 -12.06 18.38 -10.31
N GLN A 320 -13.16 18.83 -10.92
CA GLN A 320 -13.16 19.94 -11.88
C GLN A 320 -12.72 21.28 -11.25
N ASP A 321 -12.93 21.47 -9.95
CA ASP A 321 -12.50 22.68 -9.22
C ASP A 321 -10.98 22.82 -9.12
N ILE A 322 -10.22 21.72 -9.24
CA ILE A 322 -8.76 21.72 -9.18
C ILE A 322 -8.13 22.20 -10.49
N VAL A 323 -8.83 22.11 -11.61
CA VAL A 323 -8.28 22.39 -12.96
C VAL A 323 -7.70 23.81 -13.07
N ALA A 324 -8.37 24.80 -12.47
CA ALA A 324 -7.91 26.19 -12.49
C ALA A 324 -6.58 26.41 -11.74
N THR A 325 -6.22 25.51 -10.82
CA THR A 325 -4.99 25.58 -10.02
C THR A 325 -3.79 24.89 -10.69
N ILE A 326 -4.01 24.12 -11.76
CA ILE A 326 -2.93 23.37 -12.44
C ILE A 326 -1.76 24.27 -12.86
N PRO A 327 -1.96 25.49 -13.42
CA PRO A 327 -0.86 26.38 -13.76
C PRO A 327 0.02 26.76 -12.56
N GLU A 328 -0.57 26.98 -11.38
CA GLU A 328 0.17 27.30 -10.14
C GLU A 328 0.96 26.09 -9.64
N ARG A 329 0.37 24.89 -9.70
CA ARG A 329 1.04 23.62 -9.37
C ARG A 329 2.22 23.34 -10.31
N LEU A 330 2.07 23.58 -11.61
CA LEU A 330 3.14 23.46 -12.61
C LEU A 330 4.29 24.43 -12.31
N LYS A 331 4.00 25.68 -11.92
CA LYS A 331 5.02 26.64 -11.51
C LYS A 331 5.74 26.18 -10.24
N ALA A 332 5.01 25.69 -9.24
CA ALA A 332 5.55 25.23 -7.98
C ALA A 332 6.49 24.02 -8.13
N CYS A 333 6.08 23.01 -8.93
CA CYS A 333 6.88 21.81 -9.17
C CYS A 333 7.90 21.96 -10.30
N GLY A 334 7.84 23.03 -11.10
CA GLY A 334 8.72 23.36 -12.23
C GLY A 334 10.15 23.76 -11.85
N ILE A 335 10.78 23.00 -10.95
CA ILE A 335 12.14 23.18 -10.47
C ILE A 335 13.07 22.10 -11.04
N GLY A 336 14.38 22.36 -11.05
CA GLY A 336 15.39 21.38 -11.45
C GLY A 336 15.09 20.74 -12.81
N GLU A 337 15.07 19.40 -12.85
CA GLU A 337 14.82 18.59 -14.06
C GLU A 337 13.40 18.76 -14.63
N TYR A 338 12.42 19.15 -13.82
CA TYR A 338 11.02 19.27 -14.25
C TYR A 338 10.73 20.57 -15.01
N ARG A 339 11.60 21.57 -14.89
CA ARG A 339 11.37 22.94 -15.36
C ARG A 339 11.07 23.01 -16.85
N ALA A 340 11.81 22.28 -17.68
CA ALA A 340 11.64 22.33 -19.14
C ALA A 340 10.23 21.86 -19.54
N ILE A 341 9.78 20.74 -18.99
CA ILE A 341 8.47 20.15 -19.27
C ILE A 341 7.35 21.01 -18.68
N ALA A 342 7.50 21.50 -17.45
CA ALA A 342 6.53 22.38 -16.81
C ALA A 342 6.32 23.68 -17.62
N ASN A 343 7.41 24.32 -18.07
CA ASN A 343 7.34 25.52 -18.91
C ASN A 343 6.67 25.24 -20.26
N LYS A 344 6.99 24.11 -20.90
CA LYS A 344 6.33 23.66 -22.13
C LYS A 344 4.82 23.53 -21.94
N LEU A 345 4.38 22.91 -20.85
CA LEU A 345 2.95 22.77 -20.52
C LEU A 345 2.27 24.12 -20.25
N LEU A 346 2.99 25.08 -19.65
CA LEU A 346 2.48 26.43 -19.39
C LEU A 346 2.32 27.30 -20.65
N THR A 347 2.91 26.92 -21.79
CA THR A 347 2.77 27.67 -23.05
C THR A 347 1.38 27.55 -23.70
N LYS A 348 0.58 26.55 -23.28
CA LYS A 348 -0.75 26.28 -23.85
C LYS A 348 -1.80 26.18 -22.73
N PRO A 349 -3.07 26.52 -22.99
CA PRO A 349 -4.14 26.26 -22.04
C PRO A 349 -4.22 24.77 -21.71
N ILE A 350 -4.31 24.45 -20.42
CA ILE A 350 -4.49 23.07 -19.94
C ILE A 350 -5.87 22.59 -20.39
N LYS A 351 -5.91 21.52 -21.19
CA LYS A 351 -7.15 20.89 -21.63
C LYS A 351 -7.47 19.70 -20.71
N PRO A 352 -8.43 19.81 -19.78
CA PRO A 352 -8.81 18.69 -18.93
C PRO A 352 -9.41 17.57 -19.78
N THR A 353 -9.12 16.32 -19.42
CA THR A 353 -9.73 15.14 -20.04
C THR A 353 -10.31 14.24 -18.98
N LYS A 354 -11.32 13.43 -19.35
CA LYS A 354 -11.92 12.40 -18.46
C LYS A 354 -10.93 11.31 -18.01
N ALA A 355 -9.70 11.29 -18.56
CA ALA A 355 -8.66 10.37 -18.13
C ALA A 355 -8.09 10.70 -16.74
N PHE A 356 -8.16 11.96 -16.31
CA PHE A 356 -7.68 12.38 -14.99
C PHE A 356 -8.59 13.40 -14.29
N VAL A 357 -9.53 14.05 -14.98
CA VAL A 357 -10.52 14.96 -14.39
C VAL A 357 -11.91 14.36 -14.48
N ASP A 358 -12.43 13.84 -13.38
CA ASP A 358 -13.77 13.24 -13.34
C ASP A 358 -14.34 13.23 -11.92
N ASP A 359 -15.22 14.19 -11.61
CA ASP A 359 -15.85 14.31 -10.28
C ASP A 359 -16.58 13.02 -9.86
N SER A 360 -17.12 12.26 -10.82
CA SER A 360 -17.83 11.00 -10.55
C SER A 360 -16.93 9.86 -10.09
N LYS A 361 -15.60 10.01 -10.23
CA LYS A 361 -14.58 9.02 -9.84
C LYS A 361 -13.68 9.52 -8.71
N VAL A 362 -14.03 10.66 -8.11
CA VAL A 362 -13.41 11.14 -6.87
C VAL A 362 -14.22 10.56 -5.71
N SER A 363 -13.54 9.89 -4.78
CA SER A 363 -14.13 9.32 -3.57
C SER A 363 -14.12 10.38 -2.45
N ASP A 364 -13.76 9.99 -1.23
CA ASP A 364 -13.52 10.91 -0.11
C ASP A 364 -12.37 11.89 -0.42
N HIS A 365 -11.43 11.50 -1.29
CA HIS A 365 -10.25 12.27 -1.67
C HIS A 365 -9.97 12.15 -3.17
N HIS A 366 -9.31 13.16 -3.73
CA HIS A 366 -8.80 13.11 -5.10
C HIS A 366 -7.38 12.50 -5.15
N ALA A 367 -6.81 12.36 -6.35
CA ALA A 367 -5.49 11.78 -6.58
C ALA A 367 -4.32 12.54 -5.93
N ILE A 368 -3.20 11.85 -5.76
CA ILE A 368 -1.94 12.39 -5.25
C ILE A 368 -1.26 13.22 -6.34
N ILE A 369 -1.18 14.54 -6.15
CA ILE A 369 -0.59 15.51 -7.07
C ILE A 369 0.28 16.55 -6.32
N PRO A 370 1.15 17.30 -7.02
CA PRO A 370 1.83 18.45 -6.44
C PRO A 370 0.86 19.54 -5.98
N THR A 371 1.18 20.25 -4.91
CA THR A 371 0.46 21.45 -4.46
C THR A 371 1.03 22.72 -5.11
N GLU A 372 0.40 23.85 -4.83
CA GLU A 372 0.85 25.21 -5.15
C GLU A 372 1.98 25.69 -4.21
N GLY A 373 2.36 24.87 -3.23
CA GLY A 373 3.33 25.20 -2.20
C GLY A 373 4.77 25.29 -2.71
N TYR A 374 5.55 26.21 -2.12
CA TYR A 374 6.98 26.34 -2.43
C TYR A 374 7.76 25.05 -2.10
N VAL A 375 8.55 24.59 -3.05
CA VAL A 375 9.32 23.35 -2.93
C VAL A 375 10.75 23.67 -2.49
N ASN A 376 11.05 23.48 -1.20
CA ASN A 376 12.42 23.53 -0.71
C ASN A 376 13.13 22.19 -0.91
N TYR A 377 13.61 21.93 -2.13
CA TYR A 377 14.25 20.66 -2.50
C TYR A 377 15.48 20.31 -1.62
N SER A 378 16.16 21.32 -1.06
CA SER A 378 17.30 21.13 -0.17
C SER A 378 16.94 20.51 1.19
N ALA A 379 15.68 20.70 1.64
CA ALA A 379 15.19 20.17 2.90
C ALA A 379 14.78 18.69 2.82
N PHE A 380 14.66 18.12 1.62
CA PHE A 380 14.26 16.73 1.43
C PHE A 380 15.42 15.77 1.68
N SER A 381 15.12 14.67 2.36
CA SER A 381 15.94 13.47 2.32
C SER A 381 15.93 12.81 0.93
N ASP A 382 16.90 11.96 0.65
CA ASP A 382 16.98 11.17 -0.61
C ASP A 382 15.68 10.39 -0.88
N LYS A 383 15.08 9.80 0.15
CA LYS A 383 13.82 9.04 0.01
C LYS A 383 12.63 9.94 -0.30
N GLU A 384 12.55 11.10 0.33
CA GLU A 384 11.51 12.11 0.03
C GLU A 384 11.62 12.62 -1.40
N ARG A 385 12.85 12.89 -1.88
CA ARG A 385 13.08 13.28 -3.29
C ARG A 385 12.59 12.23 -4.28
N LYS A 386 12.88 10.95 -4.01
CA LYS A 386 12.46 9.83 -4.88
C LYS A 386 10.95 9.66 -4.97
N ILE A 387 10.24 9.80 -3.85
CA ILE A 387 8.77 9.73 -3.86
C ILE A 387 8.17 10.97 -4.52
N TYR A 388 8.73 12.16 -4.23
CA TYR A 388 8.30 13.39 -4.88
C TYR A 388 8.48 13.34 -6.40
N ASP A 389 9.62 12.83 -6.87
CA ASP A 389 9.92 12.61 -8.30
C ASP A 389 8.87 11.74 -8.99
N LEU A 390 8.51 10.60 -8.41
CA LEU A 390 7.45 9.74 -8.97
C LEU A 390 6.16 10.56 -9.19
N VAL A 391 5.69 11.24 -8.14
CA VAL A 391 4.42 11.98 -8.18
C VAL A 391 4.46 13.13 -9.19
N VAL A 392 5.55 13.91 -9.23
CA VAL A 392 5.70 15.00 -10.20
C VAL A 392 5.77 14.47 -11.63
N LYS A 393 6.57 13.42 -11.89
CA LYS A 393 6.67 12.82 -13.22
C LYS A 393 5.31 12.29 -13.70
N ARG A 394 4.54 11.62 -12.83
CA ARG A 394 3.19 11.15 -13.17
C ARG A 394 2.24 12.32 -13.45
N PHE A 395 2.28 13.37 -12.66
CA PHE A 395 1.47 14.59 -12.86
C PHE A 395 1.79 15.29 -14.18
N LEU A 396 3.06 15.42 -14.54
CA LEU A 396 3.45 16.00 -15.84
C LEU A 396 3.05 15.09 -17.01
N ALA A 397 3.20 13.77 -16.86
CA ALA A 397 2.89 12.80 -17.89
C ALA A 397 1.41 12.84 -18.30
N VAL A 398 0.47 12.94 -17.36
CA VAL A 398 -0.97 12.98 -17.68
C VAL A 398 -1.42 14.27 -18.40
N LEU A 399 -0.61 15.33 -18.35
CA LEU A 399 -0.86 16.60 -19.04
C LEU A 399 -0.27 16.64 -20.46
N LEU A 400 0.55 15.65 -20.82
CA LEU A 400 1.19 15.53 -22.13
C LEU A 400 0.34 14.68 -23.10
N PRO A 401 0.55 14.84 -24.42
CA PRO A 401 -0.13 14.00 -25.41
C PRO A 401 0.29 12.53 -25.31
N ALA A 402 -0.50 11.67 -25.97
CA ALA A 402 -0.19 10.25 -26.08
C ALA A 402 1.20 10.02 -26.71
N PHE A 403 1.83 8.92 -26.32
CA PHE A 403 2.97 8.38 -27.05
C PHE A 403 2.44 7.72 -28.33
N GLU A 404 2.90 8.16 -29.50
CA GLU A 404 2.44 7.66 -30.80
C GLU A 404 3.61 7.02 -31.55
N TYR A 405 3.37 5.84 -32.11
CA TYR A 405 4.37 5.04 -32.81
C TYR A 405 3.71 4.15 -33.87
N GLU A 406 4.46 3.78 -34.89
CA GLU A 406 4.06 2.72 -35.81
C GLU A 406 4.59 1.40 -35.28
N GLN A 407 3.69 0.47 -34.96
CA GLN A 407 4.08 -0.91 -34.71
C GLN A 407 4.28 -1.60 -36.07
N LEU A 408 5.47 -2.16 -36.25
CA LEU A 408 5.88 -2.88 -37.45
C LEU A 408 5.87 -4.38 -37.13
N THR A 409 5.14 -5.14 -37.94
CA THR A 409 5.21 -6.61 -37.92
C THR A 409 5.78 -7.10 -39.24
N LEU A 410 7.03 -7.53 -39.18
CA LEU A 410 7.75 -8.14 -40.29
C LEU A 410 7.44 -9.63 -40.32
N ARG A 411 6.97 -10.14 -41.46
CA ARG A 411 6.84 -11.58 -41.71
C ARG A 411 7.82 -11.98 -42.79
N ALA A 412 8.76 -12.86 -42.45
CA ALA A 412 9.76 -13.37 -43.35
C ALA A 412 9.59 -14.88 -43.54
N LYS A 413 10.04 -15.39 -44.68
CA LYS A 413 10.14 -16.82 -44.96
C LYS A 413 11.59 -17.25 -45.00
N ILE A 414 11.91 -18.34 -44.31
CA ILE A 414 13.17 -19.07 -44.46
C ILE A 414 12.77 -20.46 -44.96
N GLY A 415 13.10 -20.80 -46.20
CA GLY A 415 12.50 -21.95 -46.87
C GLY A 415 10.96 -21.85 -46.90
N GLU A 416 10.28 -22.89 -46.41
CA GLU A 416 8.80 -22.92 -46.31
C GLU A 416 8.27 -22.39 -44.96
N GLU A 417 9.17 -22.07 -44.03
CA GLU A 417 8.83 -21.75 -42.64
C GLU A 417 8.61 -20.26 -42.44
N SER A 418 7.67 -19.95 -41.53
CA SER A 418 7.31 -18.57 -41.22
C SER A 418 8.10 -18.05 -40.03
N PHE A 419 8.62 -16.84 -40.17
CA PHE A 419 9.31 -16.11 -39.13
C PHE A 419 8.71 -14.72 -38.97
N ILE A 420 8.73 -14.21 -37.74
CA ILE A 420 8.19 -12.91 -37.37
C ILE A 420 9.25 -12.07 -36.65
N ALA A 421 9.26 -10.77 -36.92
CA ALA A 421 9.89 -9.79 -36.05
C ALA A 421 8.91 -8.64 -35.79
N ARG A 422 8.92 -8.12 -34.57
CA ARG A 422 8.14 -6.95 -34.19
C ARG A 422 9.04 -5.81 -33.81
N GLY A 423 8.64 -4.60 -34.17
CA GLY A 423 9.31 -3.40 -33.71
C GLY A 423 8.45 -2.17 -33.77
N LYS A 424 9.06 -1.04 -33.43
CA LYS A 424 8.38 0.25 -33.40
C LYS A 424 9.21 1.38 -33.99
N THR A 425 8.52 2.24 -34.72
CA THR A 425 9.03 3.54 -35.17
C THR A 425 8.31 4.64 -34.41
N ILE A 426 9.04 5.44 -33.64
CA ILE A 426 8.45 6.49 -32.80
C ILE A 426 8.02 7.66 -33.69
N LEU A 427 6.74 8.04 -33.62
CA LEU A 427 6.21 9.23 -34.30
C LEU A 427 6.18 10.44 -33.37
N LEU A 428 5.72 10.24 -32.13
CA LEU A 428 5.64 11.27 -31.10
C LEU A 428 5.94 10.67 -29.74
N ALA A 429 6.98 11.18 -29.05
CA ALA A 429 7.33 10.69 -27.71
C ALA A 429 6.21 10.93 -26.67
N GLY A 430 5.47 12.03 -26.79
CA GLY A 430 4.38 12.38 -25.88
C GLY A 430 4.80 12.34 -24.41
N TRP A 431 3.97 11.73 -23.56
CA TRP A 431 4.23 11.60 -22.13
C TRP A 431 5.52 10.84 -21.77
N LYS A 432 6.11 10.05 -22.69
CA LYS A 432 7.39 9.35 -22.46
C LYS A 432 8.58 10.31 -22.36
N GLU A 433 8.44 11.57 -22.80
CA GLU A 433 9.45 12.63 -22.63
C GLU A 433 9.82 12.84 -21.15
N VAL A 434 8.85 12.69 -20.24
CA VAL A 434 9.04 12.84 -18.78
C VAL A 434 9.98 11.77 -18.20
N TYR A 435 10.06 10.63 -18.87
CA TYR A 435 10.83 9.46 -18.43
C TYR A 435 12.09 9.30 -19.27
N GLU A 436 12.71 10.40 -19.70
CA GLU A 436 13.98 10.44 -20.44
C GLU A 436 13.95 9.58 -21.70
N HIS A 437 12.81 9.53 -22.40
CA HIS A 437 12.65 8.69 -23.60
C HIS A 437 12.91 7.20 -23.35
N ARG A 438 12.66 6.70 -22.14
CA ARG A 438 12.66 5.25 -21.87
C ARG A 438 11.44 4.60 -22.54
N PHE A 439 11.67 4.09 -23.74
CA PHE A 439 10.70 3.33 -24.54
C PHE A 439 10.72 1.83 -24.27
N GLU A 440 11.50 1.39 -23.27
CA GLU A 440 11.46 0.00 -22.81
C GLU A 440 10.03 -0.34 -22.38
N ASP A 441 9.48 -1.37 -23.02
CA ASP A 441 8.25 -1.99 -22.56
C ASP A 441 8.61 -2.87 -21.38
N GLU A 442 8.07 -2.55 -20.21
CA GLU A 442 8.18 -3.43 -19.05
C GLU A 442 7.46 -4.74 -19.37
N ASP A 443 8.23 -5.81 -19.55
CA ASP A 443 7.82 -7.22 -19.56
C ASP A 443 6.47 -7.49 -20.27
N THR A 444 6.40 -7.26 -21.59
CA THR A 444 5.40 -7.97 -22.39
C THR A 444 5.74 -9.46 -22.34
N ALA A 445 4.83 -10.29 -21.83
CA ALA A 445 4.90 -11.75 -21.85
C ALA A 445 4.76 -12.34 -23.28
N ASP A 446 5.23 -11.59 -24.26
CA ASP A 446 5.19 -11.95 -25.67
C ASP A 446 6.48 -12.67 -26.03
N ASP A 447 6.34 -13.73 -26.81
CA ASP A 447 7.48 -14.58 -27.19
C ASP A 447 8.37 -13.88 -28.22
N VAL A 448 7.82 -12.87 -28.89
CA VAL A 448 8.50 -12.00 -29.85
C VAL A 448 8.78 -10.66 -29.19
N LYS A 449 10.04 -10.42 -28.83
CA LYS A 449 10.45 -9.14 -28.26
C LYS A 449 10.37 -8.04 -29.30
N GLU A 450 9.86 -6.87 -28.89
CA GLU A 450 9.94 -5.68 -29.71
C GLU A 450 11.41 -5.22 -29.84
N GLN A 451 11.81 -4.89 -31.06
CA GLN A 451 13.13 -4.35 -31.39
C GLN A 451 13.00 -3.10 -32.25
N ILE A 452 14.09 -2.34 -32.42
CA ILE A 452 14.10 -1.27 -33.41
C ILE A 452 14.35 -1.92 -34.76
N LEU A 453 13.42 -1.77 -35.70
CA LEU A 453 13.58 -2.29 -37.05
C LEU A 453 14.19 -1.20 -37.96
N PRO A 454 15.18 -1.55 -38.81
CA PRO A 454 15.61 -0.65 -39.87
C PRO A 454 14.49 -0.52 -40.91
N ARG A 455 14.69 0.39 -41.87
CA ARG A 455 13.80 0.46 -43.04
C ARG A 455 13.98 -0.82 -43.85
N ILE A 456 12.92 -1.62 -43.92
CA ILE A 456 12.83 -2.89 -44.65
C ILE A 456 11.58 -2.78 -45.51
N ASP A 457 11.64 -3.30 -46.74
CA ASP A 457 10.56 -3.35 -47.69
C ASP A 457 10.22 -4.81 -48.07
N LYS A 458 9.01 -5.02 -48.59
CA LYS A 458 8.56 -6.35 -49.03
C LYS A 458 9.45 -6.84 -50.18
N GLY A 459 9.93 -8.07 -50.08
CA GLY A 459 10.83 -8.68 -51.06
C GLY A 459 12.31 -8.58 -50.69
N ASP A 460 12.68 -7.83 -49.64
CA ASP A 460 14.07 -7.75 -49.18
C ASP A 460 14.61 -9.13 -48.80
N ILE A 461 15.89 -9.36 -49.14
CA ILE A 461 16.62 -10.57 -48.79
C ILE A 461 17.51 -10.29 -47.59
N LEU A 462 17.19 -10.90 -46.47
CA LEU A 462 17.92 -10.77 -45.21
C LEU A 462 18.90 -11.94 -45.08
N LYS A 463 20.20 -11.63 -45.07
CA LYS A 463 21.26 -12.63 -44.87
C LYS A 463 21.23 -13.14 -43.44
N ILE A 464 21.11 -14.46 -43.27
CA ILE A 464 21.12 -15.10 -41.95
C ILE A 464 22.58 -15.31 -41.52
N LYS A 465 22.94 -14.76 -40.36
CA LYS A 465 24.24 -14.94 -39.71
C LYS A 465 24.22 -16.18 -38.82
N LEU A 466 23.12 -16.43 -38.12
CA LEU A 466 22.95 -17.54 -37.20
C LEU A 466 21.50 -18.01 -37.24
N LEU A 467 21.30 -19.31 -37.43
CA LEU A 467 20.03 -19.97 -37.18
C LEU A 467 20.21 -20.92 -36.00
N ALA A 468 19.49 -20.67 -34.92
CA ALA A 468 19.65 -21.42 -33.69
C ALA A 468 18.32 -21.95 -33.17
N GLN A 469 18.34 -23.21 -32.72
CA GLN A 469 17.32 -23.70 -31.81
C GLN A 469 17.38 -22.86 -30.53
N THR A 470 16.22 -22.40 -30.09
CA THR A 470 16.04 -21.84 -28.76
C THR A 470 15.34 -22.86 -27.88
N SER A 471 15.65 -22.84 -26.59
CA SER A 471 14.94 -23.62 -25.59
C SER A 471 14.60 -22.72 -24.41
N GLY A 472 13.49 -23.03 -23.78
CA GLY A 472 13.06 -22.38 -22.56
C GLY A 472 12.27 -23.35 -21.69
N GLN A 473 12.00 -22.94 -20.46
CA GLN A 473 11.14 -23.68 -19.56
C GLN A 473 10.01 -22.76 -19.11
N THR A 474 8.81 -23.31 -19.02
CA THR A 474 7.72 -22.63 -18.33
C THR A 474 8.17 -22.35 -16.89
N LYS A 475 7.84 -21.16 -16.38
CA LYS A 475 8.25 -20.72 -15.04
C LYS A 475 7.06 -20.77 -14.10
N PRO A 476 7.26 -21.17 -12.83
CA PRO A 476 6.22 -21.01 -11.83
C PRO A 476 5.87 -19.53 -11.67
N PRO A 477 4.68 -19.19 -11.14
CA PRO A 477 4.38 -17.81 -10.79
C PRO A 477 5.41 -17.28 -9.79
N ALA A 478 5.75 -16.00 -9.85
CA ALA A 478 6.67 -15.42 -8.89
C ALA A 478 6.05 -15.37 -7.47
N HIS A 479 6.90 -15.51 -6.45
CA HIS A 479 6.51 -15.20 -5.08
C HIS A 479 5.97 -13.76 -4.99
N PHE A 480 5.13 -13.50 -3.98
CA PHE A 480 4.71 -12.14 -3.71
C PHE A 480 5.88 -11.29 -3.24
N ASN A 481 5.91 -10.03 -3.64
CA ASN A 481 6.58 -8.97 -2.90
C ASN A 481 5.50 -8.03 -2.35
N GLU A 482 5.87 -6.97 -1.62
CA GLU A 482 4.85 -6.07 -1.06
C GLU A 482 3.98 -5.40 -2.16
N ALA A 483 4.53 -5.08 -3.33
CA ALA A 483 3.74 -4.50 -4.43
C ALA A 483 2.71 -5.49 -5.01
N THR A 484 3.13 -6.72 -5.29
CA THR A 484 2.24 -7.73 -5.88
C THR A 484 1.24 -8.25 -4.84
N LEU A 485 1.58 -8.24 -3.55
CA LEU A 485 0.65 -8.53 -2.46
C LEU A 485 -0.38 -7.42 -2.29
N LEU A 486 0.02 -6.14 -2.32
CA LEU A 486 -0.93 -5.02 -2.31
C LEU A 486 -1.93 -5.12 -3.47
N SER A 487 -1.45 -5.47 -4.66
CA SER A 487 -2.30 -5.66 -5.84
C SER A 487 -3.30 -6.81 -5.65
N ALA A 488 -2.85 -7.90 -5.00
CA ALA A 488 -3.70 -9.04 -4.66
C ALA A 488 -4.72 -8.70 -3.56
N MET A 489 -4.36 -7.88 -2.58
CA MET A 489 -5.28 -7.39 -1.55
C MET A 489 -6.33 -6.45 -2.14
N GLU A 490 -5.95 -5.58 -3.07
CA GLU A 490 -6.89 -4.69 -3.77
C GLU A 490 -7.84 -5.45 -4.70
N ASN A 491 -7.35 -6.50 -5.36
CA ASN A 491 -8.12 -7.32 -6.30
C ASN A 491 -8.09 -8.81 -5.90
N PRO A 492 -8.75 -9.18 -4.79
CA PRO A 492 -8.66 -10.53 -4.22
C PRO A 492 -9.56 -11.56 -4.92
N ALA A 493 -10.38 -11.14 -5.91
CA ALA A 493 -11.39 -11.98 -6.54
C ALA A 493 -10.84 -13.30 -7.11
N LYS A 494 -9.62 -13.30 -7.65
CA LYS A 494 -8.96 -14.51 -8.17
C LYS A 494 -8.59 -15.55 -7.11
N TYR A 495 -8.65 -15.18 -5.83
CA TYR A 495 -8.36 -16.06 -4.69
C TYR A 495 -9.64 -16.48 -3.95
N MET A 496 -10.81 -16.19 -4.53
CA MET A 496 -12.07 -16.71 -4.02
C MET A 496 -12.32 -18.09 -4.62
N ALA A 497 -12.67 -19.08 -3.78
CA ALA A 497 -13.08 -20.39 -4.26
C ALA A 497 -14.43 -20.34 -5.03
N THR A 498 -15.29 -19.38 -4.69
CA THR A 498 -16.58 -19.17 -5.32
C THR A 498 -16.46 -18.32 -6.58
N SER A 499 -17.10 -18.75 -7.67
CA SER A 499 -17.24 -17.95 -8.90
C SER A 499 -18.35 -16.89 -8.82
N ASP A 500 -18.74 -16.46 -7.61
CA ASP A 500 -19.80 -15.49 -7.41
C ASP A 500 -19.35 -14.10 -7.88
N LYS A 501 -19.86 -13.71 -9.05
CA LYS A 501 -19.58 -12.42 -9.67
C LYS A 501 -20.01 -11.24 -8.80
N LYS A 502 -21.11 -11.35 -8.04
CA LYS A 502 -21.63 -10.27 -7.19
C LYS A 502 -20.69 -9.99 -6.02
N LEU A 503 -20.15 -11.04 -5.38
CA LEU A 503 -19.16 -10.88 -4.32
C LEU A 503 -17.84 -10.31 -4.86
N ALA A 504 -17.39 -10.78 -6.03
CA ALA A 504 -16.21 -10.22 -6.70
C ALA A 504 -16.38 -8.73 -7.06
N ASP A 505 -17.54 -8.36 -7.61
CA ASP A 505 -17.88 -6.97 -7.94
C ASP A 505 -17.95 -6.11 -6.66
N THR A 506 -18.45 -6.65 -5.56
CA THR A 506 -18.47 -5.96 -4.27
C THR A 506 -17.05 -5.64 -3.82
N LEU A 507 -16.15 -6.64 -3.76
CA LEU A 507 -14.75 -6.41 -3.39
C LEU A 507 -14.09 -5.39 -4.29
N LYS A 508 -14.36 -5.42 -5.60
CA LYS A 508 -13.82 -4.39 -6.50
C LYS A 508 -14.32 -2.99 -6.16
N SER A 509 -15.61 -2.84 -5.84
CA SER A 509 -16.21 -1.54 -5.52
C SER A 509 -15.83 -0.99 -4.14
N THR A 510 -15.49 -1.85 -3.18
CA THR A 510 -15.16 -1.44 -1.79
C THR A 510 -13.66 -1.40 -1.51
N GLY A 511 -12.82 -1.59 -2.54
CA GLY A 511 -11.38 -1.57 -2.40
C GLY A 511 -10.80 -2.85 -1.80
N GLY A 512 -11.40 -4.01 -2.04
CA GLY A 512 -10.82 -5.32 -1.75
C GLY A 512 -10.63 -5.61 -0.26
N LEU A 513 -9.54 -6.32 0.06
CA LEU A 513 -9.16 -6.68 1.42
C LEU A 513 -8.45 -5.52 2.12
N GLY A 514 -9.21 -4.83 2.98
CA GLY A 514 -8.72 -3.69 3.75
C GLY A 514 -8.72 -2.41 2.93
N THR A 515 -9.00 -1.30 3.62
CA THR A 515 -8.99 0.03 3.01
C THR A 515 -7.57 0.45 2.63
N VAL A 516 -7.43 1.36 1.65
CA VAL A 516 -6.13 1.88 1.21
C VAL A 516 -5.27 2.40 2.37
N ALA A 517 -5.89 2.97 3.40
CA ALA A 517 -5.21 3.44 4.60
C ALA A 517 -4.63 2.33 5.50
N THR A 518 -5.15 1.09 5.43
CA THR A 518 -4.85 0.02 6.40
C THR A 518 -4.00 -1.12 5.84
N ARG A 519 -3.98 -1.35 4.51
CA ARG A 519 -3.25 -2.49 3.90
C ARG A 519 -1.76 -2.52 4.29
N ALA A 520 -1.10 -1.37 4.28
CA ALA A 520 0.31 -1.26 4.65
C ALA A 520 0.56 -1.69 6.11
N ASP A 521 -0.34 -1.33 7.02
CA ASP A 521 -0.26 -1.69 8.44
C ASP A 521 -0.58 -3.17 8.67
N ILE A 522 -1.50 -3.74 7.88
CA ILE A 522 -1.81 -5.16 7.91
C ILE A 522 -0.60 -5.98 7.48
N ILE A 523 0.04 -5.63 6.37
CA ILE A 523 1.27 -6.31 5.90
C ILE A 523 2.37 -6.22 6.96
N ASP A 524 2.58 -5.05 7.56
CA ASP A 524 3.59 -4.88 8.61
C ASP A 524 3.25 -5.69 9.87
N LYS A 525 1.97 -5.75 10.27
CA LYS A 525 1.48 -6.61 11.36
C LYS A 525 1.75 -8.09 11.10
N LEU A 526 1.53 -8.57 9.87
CA LEU A 526 1.82 -9.96 9.50
C LEU A 526 3.31 -10.30 9.68
N PHE A 527 4.22 -9.42 9.25
CA PHE A 527 5.66 -9.56 9.53
C PHE A 527 5.98 -9.53 11.03
N ASN A 528 5.42 -8.58 11.78
CA ASN A 528 5.70 -8.42 13.21
C ASN A 528 5.15 -9.57 14.07
N SER A 529 4.09 -10.25 13.58
CA SER A 529 3.53 -11.47 14.18
C SER A 529 4.21 -12.76 13.73
N PHE A 530 5.20 -12.68 12.82
CA PHE A 530 5.94 -13.81 12.24
C PHE A 530 5.05 -14.82 11.52
N LEU A 531 3.94 -14.36 10.91
CA LEU A 531 3.10 -15.19 10.03
C LEU A 531 3.68 -15.26 8.62
N ILE A 532 4.43 -14.22 8.24
CA ILE A 532 5.15 -14.12 6.97
C ILE A 532 6.56 -13.58 7.23
N GLU A 533 7.46 -13.84 6.30
CA GLU A 533 8.84 -13.38 6.36
C GLU A 533 9.38 -13.03 4.97
N LYS A 534 10.50 -12.29 4.91
CA LYS A 534 11.19 -12.02 3.65
C LYS A 534 12.33 -13.01 3.47
N ARG A 535 12.40 -13.66 2.30
CA ARG A 535 13.58 -14.44 1.88
C ARG A 535 14.06 -13.96 0.52
N GLY A 536 15.34 -14.19 0.21
CA GLY A 536 15.91 -13.85 -1.10
C GLY A 536 15.99 -12.34 -1.44
N GLY A 537 15.48 -11.44 -0.60
CA GLY A 537 15.46 -10.00 -0.84
C GLY A 537 14.09 -9.41 -0.57
N LYS A 538 13.27 -9.28 -1.63
CA LYS A 538 11.94 -8.64 -1.59
C LYS A 538 10.77 -9.63 -1.51
N ASP A 539 11.05 -10.91 -1.68
CA ASP A 539 10.03 -11.95 -1.79
C ASP A 539 9.52 -12.36 -0.41
N ILE A 540 8.21 -12.53 -0.34
CA ILE A 540 7.41 -12.82 0.85
C ILE A 540 7.09 -14.30 0.85
N TYR A 541 7.37 -14.92 2.00
CA TYR A 541 7.10 -16.32 2.26
C TYR A 541 6.18 -16.43 3.47
N ILE A 542 5.28 -17.41 3.46
CA ILE A 542 4.54 -17.81 4.65
C ILE A 542 5.47 -18.59 5.58
N THR A 543 5.39 -18.33 6.89
CA THR A 543 6.14 -19.11 7.87
C THR A 543 5.37 -20.38 8.23
N SER A 544 6.02 -21.32 8.92
CA SER A 544 5.33 -22.48 9.49
C SER A 544 4.21 -22.07 10.46
N LYS A 545 4.46 -21.04 11.28
CA LYS A 545 3.42 -20.42 12.12
C LYS A 545 2.24 -19.92 11.28
N GLY A 546 2.50 -19.27 10.15
CA GLY A 546 1.47 -18.83 9.20
C GLY A 546 0.66 -19.99 8.63
N ARG A 547 1.31 -21.08 8.20
CA ARG A 547 0.62 -22.27 7.69
C ARG A 547 -0.23 -22.94 8.77
N GLN A 548 0.34 -23.17 9.95
CA GLN A 548 -0.41 -23.73 11.08
C GLN A 548 -1.57 -22.82 11.49
N LEU A 549 -1.44 -21.49 11.44
CA LEU A 549 -2.59 -20.60 11.67
C LEU A 549 -3.74 -20.89 10.70
N LEU A 550 -3.45 -21.05 9.40
CA LEU A 550 -4.46 -21.38 8.40
C LEU A 550 -5.09 -22.76 8.60
N ASP A 551 -4.36 -23.70 9.19
CA ASP A 551 -4.90 -25.00 9.55
C ASP A 551 -5.82 -24.93 10.77
N LEU A 552 -5.60 -23.98 11.68
CA LEU A 552 -6.31 -23.87 12.97
C LEU A 552 -7.50 -22.92 12.93
N VAL A 553 -7.49 -21.92 12.05
CA VAL A 553 -8.55 -20.92 11.92
C VAL A 553 -9.76 -21.51 11.17
N PRO A 554 -11.00 -21.08 11.50
CA PRO A 554 -12.20 -21.43 10.72
C PRO A 554 -12.07 -21.11 9.24
N GLU A 555 -12.73 -21.92 8.39
CA GLU A 555 -12.58 -21.86 6.92
C GLU A 555 -12.98 -20.49 6.35
N GLU A 556 -14.11 -19.93 6.80
CA GLU A 556 -14.63 -18.69 6.23
C GLU A 556 -13.72 -17.49 6.52
N LEU A 557 -13.01 -17.49 7.66
CA LEU A 557 -12.04 -16.44 8.00
C LEU A 557 -10.80 -16.45 7.10
N LYS A 558 -10.56 -17.52 6.34
CA LYS A 558 -9.50 -17.58 5.31
C LYS A 558 -9.95 -17.02 3.97
N SER A 559 -11.27 -16.89 3.76
CA SER A 559 -11.83 -16.52 2.47
C SER A 559 -12.03 -15.00 2.35
N PRO A 560 -11.60 -14.37 1.24
CA PRO A 560 -11.99 -13.00 0.93
C PRO A 560 -13.50 -12.80 0.80
N ALA A 561 -14.26 -13.88 0.53
CA ALA A 561 -15.71 -13.85 0.38
C ALA A 561 -16.43 -13.37 1.65
N LEU A 562 -15.91 -13.70 2.85
CA LEU A 562 -16.50 -13.23 4.10
C LEU A 562 -16.45 -11.69 4.20
N THR A 563 -15.31 -11.10 3.82
CA THR A 563 -15.20 -9.63 3.76
C THR A 563 -16.17 -9.05 2.72
N ALA A 564 -16.33 -9.70 1.57
CA ALA A 564 -17.28 -9.25 0.55
C ALA A 564 -18.73 -9.23 1.05
N ASP A 565 -19.18 -10.32 1.69
CA ASP A 565 -20.52 -10.42 2.26
C ASP A 565 -20.78 -9.31 3.30
N TRP A 566 -19.81 -9.07 4.18
CA TRP A 566 -19.94 -8.00 5.17
C TRP A 566 -20.04 -6.64 4.51
N GLU A 567 -19.20 -6.34 3.51
CA GLU A 567 -19.30 -5.06 2.82
C GLU A 567 -20.66 -4.88 2.12
N GLN A 568 -21.27 -5.94 1.57
CA GLN A 568 -22.64 -5.87 1.04
C GLN A 568 -23.65 -5.51 2.13
N LYS A 569 -23.61 -6.20 3.28
CA LYS A 569 -24.53 -5.93 4.40
C LYS A 569 -24.31 -4.53 4.98
N LEU A 570 -23.07 -4.10 5.14
CA LEU A 570 -22.72 -2.75 5.60
C LEU A 570 -23.20 -1.67 4.61
N GLU A 571 -23.14 -1.93 3.31
CA GLU A 571 -23.69 -1.04 2.28
C GLU A 571 -25.22 -0.98 2.34
N LEU A 572 -25.89 -2.11 2.62
CA LEU A 572 -27.34 -2.12 2.87
C LEU A 572 -27.70 -1.31 4.12
N ILE A 573 -26.89 -1.38 5.18
CA ILE A 573 -27.08 -0.52 6.37
C ILE A 573 -26.91 0.95 6.00
N ALA A 574 -25.87 1.31 5.25
CA ALA A 574 -25.62 2.69 4.82
C ALA A 574 -26.78 3.26 3.97
N LYS A 575 -27.44 2.39 3.19
CA LYS A 575 -28.64 2.73 2.39
C LYS A 575 -29.96 2.64 3.16
N GLY A 576 -29.93 2.28 4.45
CA GLY A 576 -31.13 2.11 5.28
C GLY A 576 -31.98 0.87 4.94
N LYS A 577 -31.44 -0.07 4.16
CA LYS A 577 -32.12 -1.30 3.73
C LYS A 577 -31.92 -2.48 4.68
N LEU A 578 -30.93 -2.40 5.58
CA LEU A 578 -30.70 -3.38 6.65
C LEU A 578 -30.50 -2.63 7.98
N LYS A 579 -31.11 -3.11 9.06
CA LYS A 579 -30.90 -2.55 10.39
C LYS A 579 -29.56 -3.00 10.97
N LYS A 580 -28.82 -2.09 11.60
CA LYS A 580 -27.55 -2.38 12.28
C LYS A 580 -27.64 -3.57 13.22
N ASP A 581 -28.69 -3.62 14.05
CA ASP A 581 -28.80 -4.62 15.12
C ASP A 581 -29.00 -6.04 14.59
N VAL A 582 -29.58 -6.19 13.38
CA VAL A 582 -29.70 -7.49 12.71
C VAL A 582 -28.31 -8.01 12.36
N PHE A 583 -27.50 -7.18 11.70
CA PHE A 583 -26.12 -7.52 11.37
C PHE A 583 -25.27 -7.80 12.62
N ILE A 584 -25.37 -6.99 13.67
CA ILE A 584 -24.61 -7.24 14.91
C ILE A 584 -25.05 -8.54 15.59
N SER A 585 -26.34 -8.87 15.59
CA SER A 585 -26.82 -10.14 16.15
C SER A 585 -26.26 -11.33 15.39
N GLU A 586 -26.21 -11.24 14.06
CA GLU A 586 -25.54 -12.23 13.20
C GLU A 586 -24.06 -12.38 13.57
N MET A 587 -23.32 -11.26 13.70
CA MET A 587 -21.90 -11.29 14.07
C MET A 587 -21.66 -11.88 15.46
N LYS A 588 -22.55 -11.61 16.43
CA LYS A 588 -22.48 -12.22 17.76
C LYS A 588 -22.72 -13.73 17.71
N ASN A 589 -23.67 -14.20 16.91
CA ASN A 589 -23.92 -15.63 16.74
C ASN A 589 -22.75 -16.32 16.04
N TYR A 590 -22.26 -15.74 14.95
CA TYR A 590 -21.08 -16.23 14.25
C TYR A 590 -19.84 -16.29 15.15
N THR A 591 -19.67 -15.29 16.04
CA THR A 591 -18.61 -15.31 17.06
C THR A 591 -18.72 -16.51 18.01
N LYS A 592 -19.94 -16.91 18.40
CA LYS A 592 -20.16 -18.09 19.26
C LYS A 592 -19.77 -19.37 18.53
N GLU A 593 -20.16 -19.50 17.27
CA GLU A 593 -19.84 -20.66 16.42
C GLU A 593 -18.33 -20.81 16.29
N ILE A 594 -17.62 -19.77 15.85
CA ILE A 594 -16.16 -19.78 15.73
C ILE A 594 -15.47 -20.16 17.04
N VAL A 595 -15.89 -19.57 18.16
CA VAL A 595 -15.27 -19.89 19.46
C VAL A 595 -15.53 -21.33 19.87
N THR A 596 -16.73 -21.85 19.59
CA THR A 596 -17.08 -23.25 19.86
C THR A 596 -16.23 -24.20 19.03
N ASP A 597 -16.07 -23.94 17.73
CA ASP A 597 -15.23 -24.74 16.83
C ASP A 597 -13.76 -24.76 17.28
N ILE A 598 -13.23 -23.59 17.68
CA ILE A 598 -11.86 -23.49 18.18
C ILE A 598 -11.70 -24.27 19.49
N LYS A 599 -12.66 -24.17 20.42
CA LYS A 599 -12.64 -24.93 21.68
C LYS A 599 -12.64 -26.43 21.42
N GLY A 600 -13.50 -26.90 20.53
CA GLY A 600 -13.67 -28.32 20.18
C GLY A 600 -12.59 -28.89 19.24
N SER A 601 -11.69 -28.07 18.70
CA SER A 601 -10.65 -28.53 17.77
C SER A 601 -9.60 -29.42 18.46
N ASP A 602 -9.37 -30.63 17.96
CA ASP A 602 -8.30 -31.55 18.40
C ASP A 602 -6.94 -31.31 17.73
N LYS A 603 -6.86 -30.33 16.84
CA LYS A 603 -5.61 -29.96 16.15
C LYS A 603 -4.53 -29.56 17.17
N LYS A 604 -3.26 -29.73 16.77
CA LYS A 604 -2.10 -29.37 17.60
C LYS A 604 -1.28 -28.31 16.92
N TYR A 605 -0.86 -27.31 17.69
CA TYR A 605 0.14 -26.34 17.26
C TYR A 605 1.51 -26.76 17.79
N LYS A 606 2.55 -26.65 16.95
CA LYS A 606 3.94 -26.96 17.32
C LYS A 606 4.86 -25.83 16.90
N HIS A 607 5.71 -25.39 17.82
CA HIS A 607 6.83 -24.53 17.49
C HIS A 607 7.93 -25.34 16.81
N ASP A 608 8.20 -25.06 15.54
CA ASP A 608 9.25 -25.70 14.75
C ASP A 608 10.56 -24.91 14.72
N ASN A 609 10.55 -23.74 15.34
CA ASN A 609 11.65 -22.78 15.34
C ASN A 609 12.28 -22.60 16.73
N ILE A 610 12.23 -23.63 17.56
CA ILE A 610 12.85 -23.64 18.89
C ILE A 610 14.37 -23.54 18.75
N SER A 611 14.97 -22.55 19.39
CA SER A 611 16.42 -22.35 19.45
C SER A 611 17.03 -23.06 20.65
N THR A 612 18.36 -23.21 20.65
CA THR A 612 19.12 -23.74 21.78
C THR A 612 19.31 -22.74 22.93
N LYS A 613 18.78 -21.52 22.82
CA LYS A 613 18.91 -20.47 23.84
C LYS A 613 17.69 -20.47 24.76
N SER A 614 17.93 -20.36 26.06
CA SER A 614 16.89 -20.15 27.06
C SER A 614 16.62 -18.66 27.26
N CYS A 615 15.36 -18.34 27.58
CA CYS A 615 14.92 -17.00 27.93
C CYS A 615 15.61 -16.57 29.24
N PRO A 616 16.27 -15.41 29.31
CA PRO A 616 16.91 -14.94 30.53
C PRO A 616 15.90 -14.60 31.64
N ASP A 617 14.66 -14.28 31.29
CA ASP A 617 13.65 -13.81 32.25
C ASP A 617 12.85 -14.97 32.87
N CYS A 618 12.65 -16.08 32.13
CA CYS A 618 11.77 -17.17 32.58
C CYS A 618 12.35 -18.58 32.34
N GLY A 619 13.57 -18.72 31.83
CA GLY A 619 14.26 -20.01 31.61
C GLY A 619 13.73 -20.88 30.47
N LYS A 620 12.53 -20.62 29.94
CA LYS A 620 11.92 -21.37 28.84
C LYS A 620 12.69 -21.18 27.51
N PRO A 621 12.70 -22.16 26.59
CA PRO A 621 13.31 -22.02 25.28
C PRO A 621 12.88 -20.76 24.51
N MET A 622 13.80 -20.18 23.76
CA MET A 622 13.53 -19.09 22.83
C MET A 622 13.29 -19.61 21.42
N LEU A 623 12.47 -18.90 20.65
CA LEU A 623 12.14 -19.17 19.26
C LEU A 623 12.96 -18.27 18.34
N GLU A 624 13.62 -18.83 17.32
CA GLU A 624 14.27 -18.05 16.26
C GLU A 624 13.24 -17.62 15.20
N VAL A 625 13.11 -16.31 14.97
CA VAL A 625 12.16 -15.74 14.00
C VAL A 625 12.86 -14.73 13.10
N ASN A 626 12.44 -14.67 11.84
CA ASN A 626 12.87 -13.63 10.92
C ASN A 626 11.85 -12.48 10.90
N GLY A 627 12.23 -11.33 11.46
CA GLY A 627 11.47 -10.10 11.29
C GLY A 627 11.84 -9.37 10.01
N LYS A 628 11.10 -8.31 9.68
CA LYS A 628 11.32 -7.47 8.49
C LYS A 628 12.74 -6.90 8.38
N LYS A 629 13.42 -6.72 9.53
CA LYS A 629 14.74 -6.07 9.63
C LYS A 629 15.87 -7.01 10.03
N GLY A 630 15.60 -8.29 10.26
CA GLY A 630 16.63 -9.27 10.64
C GLY A 630 16.11 -10.34 11.61
N LYS A 631 17.03 -11.14 12.16
CA LYS A 631 16.70 -12.27 13.02
C LYS A 631 16.52 -11.85 14.47
N MET A 632 15.57 -12.47 15.15
CA MET A 632 15.31 -12.28 16.57
C MET A 632 15.10 -13.62 17.28
N LEU A 633 15.40 -13.64 18.56
CA LEU A 633 14.95 -14.65 19.50
C LEU A 633 13.76 -14.08 20.28
N VAL A 634 12.67 -14.85 20.36
CA VAL A 634 11.46 -14.47 21.10
C VAL A 634 11.15 -15.57 22.09
N CYS A 635 10.87 -15.24 23.35
CA CYS A 635 10.48 -16.26 24.32
C CYS A 635 9.28 -17.06 23.81
N GLN A 636 9.31 -18.38 23.97
CA GLN A 636 8.16 -19.22 23.62
C GLN A 636 6.95 -18.93 24.52
N ASP A 637 7.19 -18.42 25.73
CA ASP A 637 6.14 -18.03 26.65
C ASP A 637 5.63 -16.63 26.34
N ARG A 638 4.35 -16.57 26.02
CA ARG A 638 3.66 -15.35 25.66
C ARG A 638 3.53 -14.38 26.84
N GLU A 639 3.44 -14.88 28.07
CA GLU A 639 3.32 -14.02 29.26
C GLU A 639 4.64 -13.34 29.61
N CYS A 640 5.78 -14.01 29.32
CA CYS A 640 7.11 -13.43 29.51
C CYS A 640 7.40 -12.31 28.50
N GLY A 641 7.10 -12.52 27.22
CA GLY A 641 7.23 -11.49 26.19
C GLY A 641 8.67 -11.07 25.84
N HIS A 642 9.70 -11.70 26.41
CA HIS A 642 11.11 -11.36 26.15
C HIS A 642 11.48 -11.49 24.67
N ARG A 643 12.20 -10.50 24.14
CA ARG A 643 12.66 -10.44 22.75
C ARG A 643 14.11 -9.96 22.68
N LYS A 644 14.91 -10.60 21.85
CA LYS A 644 16.33 -10.30 21.66
C LYS A 644 16.68 -10.28 20.17
N ASN A 645 17.30 -9.19 19.69
CA ASN A 645 17.77 -9.12 18.32
C ASN A 645 19.05 -9.96 18.16
N VAL A 646 19.07 -10.86 17.18
CA VAL A 646 20.26 -11.66 16.83
C VAL A 646 21.02 -10.98 15.71
N SER A 647 20.30 -10.47 14.71
CA SER A 647 20.88 -9.77 13.58
C SER A 647 19.96 -8.68 13.06
N ARG A 648 20.56 -7.63 12.48
CA ARG A 648 19.83 -6.51 11.89
C ARG A 648 20.46 -6.11 10.57
N THR A 649 19.68 -6.08 9.50
CA THR A 649 20.10 -5.46 8.24
C THR A 649 20.21 -3.95 8.44
N THR A 650 21.35 -3.38 8.04
CA THR A 650 21.64 -1.95 8.21
C THR A 650 21.73 -1.23 6.87
N ASN A 651 21.78 0.11 6.92
CA ASN A 651 22.06 0.91 5.73
C ASN A 651 23.56 1.06 5.45
N ALA A 652 24.43 0.51 6.30
CA ALA A 652 25.87 0.53 6.07
C ALA A 652 26.21 -0.31 4.84
N ARG A 653 27.11 0.18 3.99
CA ARG A 653 27.54 -0.51 2.77
C ARG A 653 28.91 -1.13 3.01
N CYS A 654 29.05 -2.37 2.55
CA CYS A 654 30.31 -3.08 2.54
C CYS A 654 31.32 -2.32 1.67
N PRO A 655 32.54 -2.05 2.15
CA PRO A 655 33.55 -1.38 1.35
C PRO A 655 34.04 -2.22 0.17
N GLN A 656 33.87 -3.55 0.21
CA GLN A 656 34.34 -4.45 -0.85
C GLN A 656 33.33 -4.67 -1.97
N CYS A 657 32.03 -4.76 -1.66
CA CYS A 657 31.01 -5.09 -2.67
C CYS A 657 29.80 -4.16 -2.66
N HIS A 658 29.82 -3.10 -1.84
CA HIS A 658 28.77 -2.09 -1.71
C HIS A 658 27.37 -2.62 -1.34
N LYS A 659 27.23 -3.91 -1.02
CA LYS A 659 26.01 -4.52 -0.48
C LYS A 659 25.78 -4.08 0.97
N LYS A 660 24.52 -4.13 1.43
CA LYS A 660 24.17 -3.77 2.81
C LYS A 660 24.83 -4.73 3.81
N LEU A 661 25.36 -4.19 4.90
CA LEU A 661 25.93 -4.94 6.02
C LEU A 661 24.85 -5.32 7.03
N GLU A 662 25.00 -6.47 7.64
CA GLU A 662 24.18 -6.98 8.73
C GLU A 662 24.92 -6.82 10.06
N LEU A 663 24.33 -6.13 11.04
CA LEU A 663 24.87 -6.02 12.38
C LEU A 663 24.46 -7.24 13.20
N ARG A 664 25.41 -7.92 13.84
CA ARG A 664 25.20 -9.11 14.67
C ARG A 664 25.87 -8.92 16.04
N GLY A 665 25.36 -9.61 17.06
CA GLY A 665 25.91 -9.58 18.42
C GLY A 665 25.33 -8.47 19.30
N GLU A 666 25.88 -8.33 20.51
CA GLU A 666 25.41 -7.42 21.55
C GLU A 666 26.53 -6.56 22.15
N GLY A 667 26.15 -5.39 22.67
CA GLY A 667 27.07 -4.46 23.32
C GLY A 667 28.28 -4.11 22.45
N ASP A 668 29.46 -4.11 23.06
CA ASP A 668 30.73 -3.82 22.39
C ASP A 668 31.21 -4.94 21.46
N GLY A 669 30.58 -6.12 21.54
CA GLY A 669 30.86 -7.28 20.69
C GLY A 669 30.17 -7.25 19.32
N GLN A 670 29.45 -6.16 19.00
CA GLN A 670 28.72 -6.05 17.74
C GLN A 670 29.65 -6.04 16.52
N ILE A 671 29.29 -6.80 15.50
CA ILE A 671 30.02 -6.90 14.23
C ILE A 671 29.09 -6.66 13.05
N PHE A 672 29.53 -5.85 12.10
CA PHE A 672 28.98 -5.82 10.76
C PHE A 672 29.49 -7.00 9.96
N VAL A 673 28.60 -7.68 9.25
CA VAL A 673 28.89 -8.84 8.41
C VAL A 673 28.28 -8.61 7.02
N CYS A 674 29.05 -8.86 5.98
CA CYS A 674 28.60 -8.85 4.60
C CYS A 674 28.44 -10.27 4.06
N LYS A 675 27.55 -10.44 3.09
CA LYS A 675 27.43 -11.67 2.31
C LYS A 675 28.68 -12.03 1.50
N CYS A 676 29.58 -11.08 1.23
CA CYS A 676 30.86 -11.34 0.56
C CYS A 676 31.98 -11.83 1.50
N GLY A 677 31.66 -12.08 2.78
CA GLY A 677 32.64 -12.50 3.79
C GLY A 677 33.26 -11.36 4.59
N TYR A 678 33.10 -10.10 4.17
CA TYR A 678 33.59 -8.93 4.92
C TYR A 678 33.00 -8.87 6.34
N ARG A 679 33.84 -8.63 7.34
CA ARG A 679 33.44 -8.45 8.73
C ARG A 679 34.16 -7.25 9.34
N GLU A 680 33.46 -6.44 10.11
CA GLU A 680 34.02 -5.26 10.77
C GLU A 680 33.36 -5.07 12.14
N LYS A 681 34.16 -4.93 13.21
CA LYS A 681 33.62 -4.61 14.54
C LYS A 681 32.92 -3.25 14.48
N LEU A 682 31.83 -3.08 15.23
CA LEU A 682 31.09 -1.81 15.29
C LEU A 682 32.04 -0.65 15.63
N SER A 683 32.91 -0.82 16.62
CA SER A 683 33.93 0.18 16.98
C SER A 683 34.89 0.54 15.85
N ALA A 684 35.29 -0.44 15.02
CA ALA A 684 36.12 -0.21 13.84
C ALA A 684 35.35 0.54 12.74
N PHE A 685 34.10 0.17 12.50
CA PHE A 685 33.20 0.89 11.58
C PHE A 685 33.03 2.36 11.99
N GLU A 686 32.81 2.62 13.28
CA GLU A 686 32.69 3.97 13.81
C GLU A 686 33.99 4.77 13.64
N ALA A 687 35.14 4.15 13.91
CA ALA A 687 36.45 4.78 13.73
C ALA A 687 36.71 5.10 12.24
N ARG A 688 36.39 4.19 11.33
CA ARG A 688 36.53 4.40 9.89
C ARG A 688 35.62 5.51 9.39
N ARG A 689 34.35 5.53 9.80
CA ARG A 689 33.41 6.61 9.45
C ARG A 689 33.82 7.98 9.96
N LYS A 690 34.47 8.04 11.13
CA LYS A 690 35.06 9.30 11.64
C LYS A 690 36.21 9.80 10.76
N LYS A 691 37.04 8.89 10.23
CA LYS A 691 38.14 9.24 9.32
C LYS A 691 37.66 9.64 7.93
N GLU A 692 36.66 8.95 7.37
CA GLU A 692 36.10 9.24 6.03
C GLU A 692 35.29 10.56 5.99
N GLY A 693 34.78 11.05 7.13
CA GLY A 693 33.93 12.24 7.22
C GLY A 693 34.64 13.59 7.31
N GLY A 694 35.93 13.69 6.96
CA GLY A 694 36.66 14.97 6.93
C GLY A 694 36.70 15.71 8.27
N GLY A 695 36.86 14.99 9.39
CA GLY A 695 37.05 15.58 10.72
C GLY A 695 35.81 16.22 11.37
N LYS A 696 34.63 16.21 10.74
CA LYS A 696 33.40 16.86 11.26
C LYS A 696 32.33 15.91 11.82
N VAL A 697 32.55 14.59 11.83
CA VAL A 697 31.55 13.63 12.33
C VAL A 697 31.78 13.35 13.82
N ASP A 698 31.07 14.06 14.69
CA ASP A 698 31.13 13.86 16.15
C ASP A 698 30.47 12.54 16.60
N LYS A 699 30.73 12.10 17.85
CA LYS A 699 30.12 10.89 18.43
C LYS A 699 28.58 10.95 18.37
N ARG A 700 27.97 12.14 18.47
CA ARG A 700 26.50 12.31 18.39
C ARG A 700 25.97 12.02 17.00
N SER A 701 26.72 12.29 15.93
CA SER A 701 26.32 12.02 14.55
C SER A 701 26.32 10.53 14.24
N VAL A 702 27.31 9.80 14.74
CA VAL A 702 27.36 8.32 14.67
C VAL A 702 26.26 7.70 15.52
N GLN A 703 26.06 8.20 16.75
CA GLN A 703 24.94 7.77 17.59
C GLN A 703 23.58 8.10 16.95
N LYS A 704 23.43 9.25 16.30
CA LYS A 704 22.22 9.63 15.55
C LYS A 704 22.00 8.66 14.40
N TYR A 705 23.02 8.34 13.61
CA TYR A 705 22.96 7.31 12.57
C TYR A 705 22.52 5.95 13.15
N LEU A 706 23.13 5.48 14.25
CA LEU A 706 22.77 4.23 14.92
C LEU A 706 21.39 4.26 15.58
N LYS A 707 20.94 5.42 16.03
CA LYS A 707 19.59 5.66 16.56
C LYS A 707 18.55 5.71 15.43
N GLN A 708 18.95 5.95 14.19
CA GLN A 708 18.06 6.21 13.06
C GLN A 708 17.76 5.04 12.07
N GLN A 709 18.39 3.87 11.99
CA GLN A 709 19.02 3.05 12.99
C GLN A 709 17.92 2.33 13.76
N LYS A 710 17.89 2.51 15.09
CA LYS A 710 16.97 1.87 16.06
C LYS A 710 15.52 2.38 16.01
N ASP A 711 15.30 3.68 15.88
CA ASP A 711 14.01 4.40 16.02
C ASP A 711 13.16 4.38 14.75
N GLU A 712 12.79 3.19 14.30
CA GLU A 712 11.63 3.01 13.43
C GLU A 712 10.67 2.03 14.12
N GLU A 713 10.40 2.27 15.41
CA GLU A 713 9.22 1.72 16.06
C GLU A 713 7.98 2.46 15.53
N PRO A 714 6.88 1.74 15.26
CA PRO A 714 5.69 2.31 14.63
C PRO A 714 4.86 3.06 15.67
N VAL A 715 5.31 4.24 16.08
CA VAL A 715 4.37 5.26 16.51
C VAL A 715 3.92 5.96 15.23
N ASN A 716 2.61 6.07 15.02
CA ASN A 716 2.02 6.86 13.94
C ASN A 716 2.72 8.25 13.92
N ASN A 717 3.65 8.46 12.99
CA ASN A 717 4.57 9.60 13.02
C ASN A 717 3.80 10.93 12.99
N ALA A 718 2.64 10.95 12.32
CA ALA A 718 1.73 12.09 12.29
C ALA A 718 1.15 12.42 13.68
N LEU A 719 0.78 11.41 14.49
CA LEU A 719 0.33 11.65 15.88
C LEU A 719 1.51 12.09 16.75
N ALA A 720 2.67 11.45 16.61
CA ALA A 720 3.87 11.82 17.36
C ALA A 720 4.36 13.24 17.05
N GLU A 721 4.29 13.68 15.79
CA GLU A 721 4.67 15.03 15.36
C GLU A 721 3.59 16.07 15.68
N ALA A 722 2.30 15.75 15.53
CA ALA A 722 1.20 16.62 15.96
C ALA A 722 1.24 16.85 17.48
N LEU A 723 1.62 15.83 18.27
CA LEU A 723 1.84 15.97 19.71
C LEU A 723 3.08 16.82 20.04
N LYS A 724 4.15 16.78 19.24
CA LYS A 724 5.35 17.63 19.42
C LYS A 724 5.09 19.11 19.18
N GLY A 725 4.17 19.45 18.27
CA GLY A 725 3.81 20.84 17.96
C GLY A 725 2.85 21.51 18.95
N LEU A 726 2.20 20.72 19.81
CA LEU A 726 1.41 21.23 20.93
C LEU A 726 2.41 21.53 22.05
N LYS A 727 2.56 22.80 22.46
CA LYS A 727 3.32 23.12 23.68
C LYS A 727 2.75 22.30 24.84
N LEU A 728 3.50 21.30 25.28
CA LEU A 728 3.20 20.41 26.38
C LEU A 728 3.86 21.03 27.61
N ASP A 729 3.27 22.10 28.11
CA ASP A 729 3.50 22.59 29.47
C ASP A 729 2.32 22.14 30.33
#